data_AF-A0A5C7ETW2-F1
#
_entry.id   AF-A0A5C7ETW2-F1
#
_cell.length_a   1.000
_cell.length_b   1.000
_cell.length_c   1.000
_cell.angle_alpha   90.00
_cell.angle_beta   90.00
_cell.angle_gamma   90.00
#
_symmetry.space_group_name_H-M   'P 1'
#
loop_
_entity.id
_entity.type
_entity.pdbx_description
1 polymer ?
#
loop_
_entity_poly.entity_id
_entity_poly.type
_entity_poly.pdbx_seq_one_letter_code
_entity_poly.pdbx_strand_id
1 'polypeptide(L)'
;MQLSEQEETTSHERFMRAALDEARLAAQMGEVPIGAVLVREGEIIARAHNVRERDDDPSSHAEFSAIMAASRKLGRWRLSDCIVYVTLEPCLMCAGLMINARIGACIYGAPDPKGGALGSLYAVNDDARLNHRFAVIPGVLEDECAGVLKSFFATMRASRKAAMRAEAPAAPVQEGAPTDAAPEALRDAAGALPADAGAAGDAADAYELAERVHLEKRDRDRIRTTGVPRAVRAAMPPAASPSFVLAIDSFKGSAASDQVERWFEEGVRRACPSARVECVLLADGGEGTVAAASRALDGTMRAVAVSDPFGRVIEAEYLLTHDGEAIIEASAAAGVEFSGCTHDEALRASSYGVGELVRDAVCAGASRIYVGLGGSATSDGGTGLLSALGARVLDARGREVPPGLEGLAHVASVDLAPAVEALGKTELIALVDVENPLVGKRGAVRVFGPQKGLADLPTPRGDCATLFDQLDRDMISYASKLDDARAACAGTGRQEGERRFRTVSGVPGAGAAGGLGAALLACGAKLVSGAEALLDLLDFDELLADADVVVTGEGRIDEQTAAGKGPAIVARRAARAGKPVVAVAGGRSMNLDAVYRAGVDAVLPVLRAPMPLDRALSAEETRRNLVCAGETVARMLSMRRLR
;
A
#
# COMPACT_ATOMS: atom_id res chain seq x y z
N MET A 1 -25.94 -47.06 19.52
CA MET A 1 -24.83 -48.03 19.50
C MET A 1 -23.59 -47.21 19.83
N GLN A 2 -23.15 -47.22 21.08
CA GLN A 2 -21.94 -46.48 21.50
C GLN A 2 -20.73 -47.24 20.96
N LEU A 3 -19.91 -46.59 20.16
CA LEU A 3 -18.60 -47.11 19.76
C LEU A 3 -17.73 -47.18 21.03
N SER A 4 -16.88 -48.19 21.14
CA SER A 4 -15.92 -48.26 22.25
C SER A 4 -14.88 -47.12 22.13
N GLU A 5 -14.34 -46.61 23.24
CA GLU A 5 -13.30 -45.54 23.24
C GLU A 5 -12.08 -45.89 22.35
N GLN A 6 -11.79 -47.19 22.19
CA GLN A 6 -10.74 -47.68 21.30
C GLN A 6 -11.11 -47.56 19.81
N GLU A 7 -12.38 -47.78 19.43
CA GLU A 7 -12.86 -47.61 18.06
C GLU A 7 -12.97 -46.13 17.65
N GLU A 8 -13.34 -45.24 18.58
CA GLU A 8 -13.39 -43.79 18.33
C GLU A 8 -11.99 -43.20 18.14
N THR A 9 -11.03 -43.60 18.98
CA THR A 9 -9.62 -43.17 18.86
C THR A 9 -9.01 -43.63 17.53
N THR A 10 -9.25 -44.89 17.14
CA THR A 10 -8.79 -45.45 15.86
C THR A 10 -9.40 -44.71 14.66
N SER A 11 -10.63 -44.18 14.79
CA SER A 11 -11.30 -43.39 13.76
C SER A 11 -10.67 -41.99 13.60
N HIS A 12 -10.34 -41.30 14.70
CA HIS A 12 -9.70 -39.99 14.64
C HIS A 12 -8.30 -40.05 14.03
N GLU A 13 -7.50 -41.05 14.39
CA GLU A 13 -6.16 -41.24 13.79
C GLU A 13 -6.24 -41.44 12.28
N ARG A 14 -7.23 -42.21 11.79
CA ARG A 14 -7.43 -42.42 10.34
C ARG A 14 -7.59 -41.10 9.58
N PHE A 15 -8.40 -40.19 10.10
CA PHE A 15 -8.61 -38.88 9.46
C PHE A 15 -7.45 -37.92 9.67
N MET A 16 -6.77 -37.99 10.82
CA MET A 16 -5.56 -37.20 11.04
C MET A 16 -4.41 -37.63 10.11
N ARG A 17 -4.27 -38.92 9.82
CA ARG A 17 -3.31 -39.42 8.81
C ARG A 17 -3.63 -38.88 7.41
N ALA A 18 -4.91 -38.78 7.06
CA ALA A 18 -5.33 -38.14 5.83
C ALA A 18 -5.01 -36.63 5.78
N ALA A 19 -5.10 -35.92 6.91
CA ALA A 19 -4.62 -34.53 7.02
C ALA A 19 -3.09 -34.42 6.96
N LEU A 20 -2.35 -35.40 7.50
CA LEU A 20 -0.89 -35.48 7.38
C LEU A 20 -0.44 -35.70 5.93
N ASP A 21 -1.18 -36.45 5.13
CA ASP A 21 -0.90 -36.59 3.69
C ASP A 21 -0.99 -35.23 2.98
N GLU A 22 -2.01 -34.44 3.28
CA GLU A 22 -2.15 -33.07 2.77
C GLU A 22 -1.00 -32.16 3.27
N ALA A 23 -0.62 -32.25 4.55
CA ALA A 23 0.52 -31.50 5.10
C ALA A 23 1.83 -31.82 4.36
N ARG A 24 2.03 -33.08 3.96
CA ARG A 24 3.20 -33.50 3.17
C ARG A 24 3.17 -32.93 1.75
N LEU A 25 1.98 -32.78 1.14
CA LEU A 25 1.83 -32.12 -0.16
C LEU A 25 2.21 -30.64 -0.09
N ALA A 26 1.75 -29.92 0.94
CA ALA A 26 2.21 -28.55 1.20
C ALA A 26 3.74 -28.47 1.34
N ALA A 27 4.34 -29.37 2.12
CA ALA A 27 5.79 -29.41 2.29
C ALA A 27 6.55 -29.55 0.96
N GLN A 28 6.06 -30.42 0.06
CA GLN A 28 6.65 -30.65 -1.26
C GLN A 28 6.57 -29.42 -2.17
N MET A 29 5.57 -28.57 -1.95
CA MET A 29 5.36 -27.32 -2.67
C MET A 29 6.13 -26.13 -2.07
N GLY A 30 6.87 -26.33 -0.98
CA GLY A 30 7.56 -25.25 -0.28
C GLY A 30 6.66 -24.43 0.65
N GLU A 31 5.43 -24.92 0.91
CA GLU A 31 4.46 -24.30 1.80
C GLU A 31 4.63 -24.79 3.24
N VAL A 32 4.18 -23.99 4.22
CA VAL A 32 4.15 -24.43 5.63
C VAL A 32 3.28 -25.70 5.72
N PRO A 33 3.79 -26.83 6.26
CA PRO A 33 3.17 -28.14 6.07
C PRO A 33 2.02 -28.36 7.05
N ILE A 34 0.89 -27.74 6.75
CA ILE A 34 -0.37 -27.90 7.46
C ILE A 34 -1.37 -28.47 6.47
N GLY A 35 -2.06 -29.51 6.89
CA GLY A 35 -3.10 -30.18 6.12
C GLY A 35 -4.37 -30.31 6.93
N ALA A 36 -5.51 -30.30 6.25
CA ALA A 36 -6.81 -30.44 6.86
C ALA A 36 -7.76 -31.28 5.99
N VAL A 37 -8.62 -32.04 6.66
CA VAL A 37 -9.73 -32.76 6.02
C VAL A 37 -11.04 -32.45 6.74
N LEU A 38 -12.12 -32.34 5.97
CA LEU A 38 -13.46 -32.19 6.51
C LEU A 38 -14.21 -33.51 6.37
N VAL A 39 -14.76 -34.00 7.48
CA VAL A 39 -15.45 -35.29 7.57
C VAL A 39 -16.92 -35.07 7.89
N ARG A 40 -17.79 -35.82 7.23
CA ARG A 40 -19.24 -35.86 7.48
C ARG A 40 -19.69 -37.31 7.43
N GLU A 41 -20.43 -37.76 8.44
CA GLU A 41 -20.96 -39.14 8.51
C GLU A 41 -19.87 -40.23 8.31
N GLY A 42 -18.65 -39.98 8.81
CA GLY A 42 -17.53 -40.91 8.69
C GLY A 42 -16.78 -40.88 7.34
N GLU A 43 -17.16 -39.99 6.42
CA GLU A 43 -16.56 -39.86 5.09
C GLU A 43 -15.85 -38.51 4.91
N ILE A 44 -14.69 -38.52 4.26
CA ILE A 44 -13.96 -37.28 3.93
C ILE A 44 -14.64 -36.61 2.74
N ILE A 45 -15.23 -35.44 2.97
CA ILE A 45 -15.93 -34.67 1.94
C ILE A 45 -15.03 -33.63 1.28
N ALA A 46 -14.01 -33.13 1.98
CA ALA A 46 -13.02 -32.19 1.45
C ALA A 46 -11.63 -32.43 2.06
N ARG A 47 -10.60 -32.10 1.28
CA ARG A 47 -9.19 -32.16 1.65
C ARG A 47 -8.53 -30.88 1.18
N ALA A 48 -7.62 -30.34 1.98
CA ALA A 48 -6.80 -29.20 1.57
C ALA A 48 -5.52 -29.12 2.41
N HIS A 49 -4.57 -28.35 1.90
CA HIS A 49 -3.33 -27.99 2.56
C HIS A 49 -3.05 -26.50 2.37
N ASN A 50 -2.09 -25.98 3.12
CA ASN A 50 -1.65 -24.59 2.93
C ASN A 50 -1.08 -24.38 1.54
N VAL A 51 -1.50 -23.30 0.90
CA VAL A 51 -1.04 -22.85 -0.43
C VAL A 51 -0.90 -21.32 -0.47
N ARG A 52 -0.47 -20.73 0.66
CA ARG A 52 -0.46 -19.28 0.88
C ARG A 52 0.52 -18.57 -0.06
N GLU A 53 1.74 -19.09 -0.18
CA GLU A 53 2.77 -18.49 -1.03
C GLU A 53 2.45 -18.71 -2.52
N ARG A 54 1.82 -19.83 -2.86
CA ARG A 54 1.42 -20.17 -4.23
C ARG A 54 0.26 -19.33 -4.73
N ASP A 55 -0.74 -19.10 -3.89
CA ASP A 55 -1.96 -18.39 -4.28
C ASP A 55 -1.87 -16.88 -4.05
N ASP A 56 -0.77 -16.39 -3.43
CA ASP A 56 -0.63 -15.01 -2.94
C ASP A 56 -1.84 -14.57 -2.08
N ASP A 57 -2.47 -15.52 -1.38
CA ASP A 57 -3.70 -15.34 -0.60
C ASP A 57 -3.42 -15.62 0.89
N PRO A 58 -3.46 -14.59 1.76
CA PRO A 58 -3.21 -14.78 3.20
C PRO A 58 -4.25 -15.67 3.89
N SER A 59 -5.40 -15.95 3.25
CA SER A 59 -6.46 -16.81 3.75
C SER A 59 -6.35 -18.28 3.32
N SER A 60 -5.43 -18.62 2.41
CA SER A 60 -5.20 -19.97 1.84
C SER A 60 -4.56 -20.96 2.82
N HIS A 61 -5.15 -21.05 4.02
CA HIS A 61 -4.87 -22.05 5.04
C HIS A 61 -5.65 -23.33 4.78
N ALA A 62 -5.10 -24.46 5.21
CA ALA A 62 -5.67 -25.78 4.99
C ALA A 62 -7.14 -25.88 5.48
N GLU A 63 -7.43 -25.40 6.69
CA GLU A 63 -8.77 -25.46 7.28
C GLU A 63 -9.75 -24.59 6.50
N PHE A 64 -9.31 -23.38 6.12
CA PHE A 64 -10.12 -22.44 5.35
C PHE A 64 -10.52 -23.05 4.01
N SER A 65 -9.53 -23.54 3.27
CA SER A 65 -9.73 -24.19 1.97
C SER A 65 -10.60 -25.44 2.06
N ALA A 66 -10.40 -26.29 3.09
CA ALA A 66 -11.21 -27.49 3.29
C ALA A 66 -12.68 -27.15 3.60
N ILE A 67 -12.94 -26.16 4.45
CA ILE A 67 -14.30 -25.69 4.79
C ILE A 67 -14.99 -25.10 3.56
N MET A 68 -14.30 -24.26 2.78
CA MET A 68 -14.85 -23.66 1.57
C MET A 68 -15.14 -24.72 0.50
N ALA A 69 -14.25 -25.69 0.31
CA ALA A 69 -14.45 -26.81 -0.60
C ALA A 69 -15.65 -27.67 -0.19
N ALA A 70 -15.81 -27.98 1.09
CA ALA A 70 -16.95 -28.73 1.60
C ALA A 70 -18.28 -27.97 1.47
N SER A 71 -18.28 -26.67 1.78
CA SER A 71 -19.46 -25.80 1.62
C SER A 71 -19.96 -25.81 0.17
N ARG A 72 -19.03 -25.65 -0.80
CA ARG A 72 -19.33 -25.76 -2.23
C ARG A 72 -19.85 -27.15 -2.61
N LYS A 73 -19.20 -28.22 -2.13
CA LYS A 73 -19.58 -29.60 -2.44
C LYS A 73 -20.97 -29.97 -1.91
N LEU A 74 -21.35 -29.47 -0.73
CA LEU A 74 -22.65 -29.72 -0.11
C LEU A 74 -23.74 -28.72 -0.54
N GLY A 75 -23.37 -27.65 -1.26
CA GLY A 75 -24.29 -26.59 -1.67
C GLY A 75 -24.88 -25.79 -0.49
N ARG A 76 -24.19 -25.76 0.66
CA ARG A 76 -24.64 -25.05 1.87
C ARG A 76 -23.47 -24.56 2.70
N TRP A 77 -23.66 -23.41 3.36
CA TRP A 77 -22.64 -22.81 4.22
C TRP A 77 -22.66 -23.32 5.66
N ARG A 78 -23.80 -23.84 6.16
CA ARG A 78 -23.91 -24.45 7.48
C ARG A 78 -23.39 -25.87 7.43
N LEU A 79 -22.38 -26.17 8.23
CA LEU A 79 -21.64 -27.43 8.26
C LEU A 79 -21.65 -28.07 9.67
N SER A 80 -22.77 -27.96 10.39
CA SER A 80 -22.90 -28.41 11.80
C SER A 80 -22.80 -29.90 12.05
N ASP A 81 -22.96 -30.69 10.99
CA ASP A 81 -22.77 -32.13 10.97
C ASP A 81 -21.38 -32.52 10.45
N CYS A 82 -20.46 -31.56 10.31
CA CYS A 82 -19.10 -31.77 9.84
C CYS A 82 -18.07 -31.60 10.96
N ILE A 83 -16.97 -32.33 10.81
CA ILE A 83 -15.83 -32.34 11.73
C ILE A 83 -14.57 -31.94 10.94
N VAL A 84 -13.82 -30.97 11.44
CA VAL A 84 -12.51 -30.58 10.90
C VAL A 84 -11.43 -31.41 11.57
N TYR A 85 -10.55 -32.04 10.78
CA TYR A 85 -9.30 -32.62 11.26
C TYR A 85 -8.15 -31.83 10.66
N VAL A 86 -7.21 -31.37 11.49
CA VAL A 86 -6.09 -30.51 11.05
C VAL A 86 -4.81 -30.84 11.79
N THR A 87 -3.67 -30.80 11.09
CA THR A 87 -2.39 -31.22 11.69
C THR A 87 -1.84 -30.25 12.74
N LEU A 88 -2.21 -28.97 12.69
CA LEU A 88 -1.80 -27.94 13.65
C LEU A 88 -3.05 -27.25 14.20
N GLU A 89 -3.02 -26.83 15.47
CA GLU A 89 -4.08 -26.05 16.09
C GLU A 89 -4.48 -24.84 15.22
N PRO A 90 -5.78 -24.68 14.90
CA PRO A 90 -6.26 -23.58 14.07
C PRO A 90 -5.93 -22.19 14.62
N CYS A 91 -5.53 -21.31 13.71
CA CYS A 91 -5.34 -19.90 14.03
C CYS A 91 -6.69 -19.17 14.23
N LEU A 92 -6.64 -17.94 14.75
CA LEU A 92 -7.84 -17.13 15.02
C LEU A 92 -8.78 -16.98 13.80
N MET A 93 -8.22 -16.84 12.60
CA MET A 93 -8.98 -16.76 11.36
C MET A 93 -9.73 -18.07 11.06
N CYS A 94 -9.03 -19.21 11.09
CA CYS A 94 -9.61 -20.50 10.77
C CYS A 94 -10.64 -20.93 11.82
N ALA A 95 -10.36 -20.70 13.10
CA ALA A 95 -11.32 -20.93 14.17
C ALA A 95 -12.55 -20.00 14.05
N GLY A 96 -12.37 -18.73 13.67
CA GLY A 96 -13.46 -17.81 13.37
C GLY A 96 -14.32 -18.26 12.18
N LEU A 97 -13.71 -18.84 11.14
CA LEU A 97 -14.47 -19.44 10.04
C LEU A 97 -15.28 -20.65 10.52
N MET A 98 -14.73 -21.51 11.40
CA MET A 98 -15.47 -22.65 11.96
C MET A 98 -16.74 -22.20 12.72
N ILE A 99 -16.67 -21.09 13.46
CA ILE A 99 -17.83 -20.46 14.12
C ILE A 99 -18.86 -20.04 13.07
N ASN A 100 -18.44 -19.32 12.03
CA ASN A 100 -19.33 -18.82 10.99
C ASN A 100 -19.95 -19.95 10.14
N ALA A 101 -19.19 -21.00 9.85
CA ALA A 101 -19.65 -22.19 9.14
C ALA A 101 -20.44 -23.15 10.04
N ARG A 102 -20.54 -22.87 11.34
CA ARG A 102 -21.25 -23.68 12.33
C ARG A 102 -20.71 -25.09 12.49
N ILE A 103 -19.39 -25.30 12.32
CA ILE A 103 -18.73 -26.61 12.40
C ILE A 103 -19.09 -27.33 13.71
N GLY A 104 -19.30 -28.65 13.67
CA GLY A 104 -19.69 -29.43 14.85
C GLY A 104 -18.53 -29.71 15.81
N ALA A 105 -17.35 -30.03 15.27
CA ALA A 105 -16.14 -30.27 16.06
C ALA A 105 -14.85 -30.01 15.27
N CYS A 106 -13.77 -29.72 15.99
CA CYS A 106 -12.41 -29.62 15.46
C CYS A 106 -11.48 -30.57 16.23
N ILE A 107 -10.77 -31.43 15.51
CA ILE A 107 -9.74 -32.30 16.06
C ILE A 107 -8.41 -31.84 15.47
N TYR A 108 -7.44 -31.53 16.33
CA TYR A 108 -6.12 -31.09 15.88
C TYR A 108 -5.00 -31.95 16.43
N GLY A 109 -3.90 -32.01 15.69
CA GLY A 109 -2.70 -32.75 16.05
C GLY A 109 -1.84 -31.98 17.05
N ALA A 110 -0.94 -31.13 16.55
CA ALA A 110 -0.02 -30.37 17.40
C ALA A 110 -0.62 -29.03 17.87
N PRO A 111 -0.34 -28.58 19.11
CA PRO A 111 -0.70 -27.23 19.56
C PRO A 111 0.11 -26.15 18.83
N ASP A 112 -0.44 -24.95 18.70
CA ASP A 112 0.26 -23.78 18.15
C ASP A 112 0.41 -22.68 19.21
N PRO A 113 1.57 -22.60 19.90
CA PRO A 113 1.80 -21.62 20.95
C PRO A 113 1.90 -20.17 20.44
N LYS A 114 1.96 -19.96 19.11
CA LYS A 114 2.11 -18.62 18.50
C LYS A 114 0.85 -18.12 17.81
N GLY A 115 0.01 -19.02 17.32
CA GLY A 115 -1.20 -18.67 16.57
C GLY A 115 -2.47 -19.36 17.01
N GLY A 116 -2.39 -20.40 17.84
CA GLY A 116 -3.48 -21.30 18.18
C GLY A 116 -4.62 -20.64 18.94
N ALA A 117 -5.85 -20.80 18.45
CA ALA A 117 -7.04 -20.14 18.97
C ALA A 117 -8.04 -21.08 19.66
N LEU A 118 -7.70 -22.36 19.83
CA LEU A 118 -8.57 -23.40 20.38
C LEU A 118 -8.03 -24.00 21.69
N GLY A 119 -7.15 -23.28 22.37
CA GLY A 119 -6.56 -23.67 23.65
C GLY A 119 -5.24 -22.97 23.97
N SER A 120 -4.42 -22.64 22.97
CA SER A 120 -3.09 -22.06 23.22
C SER A 120 -3.13 -20.58 23.60
N LEU A 121 -3.69 -19.72 22.75
CA LEU A 121 -3.77 -18.27 23.00
C LEU A 121 -5.20 -17.79 23.26
N TYR A 122 -6.17 -18.50 22.69
CA TYR A 122 -7.59 -18.21 22.80
C TYR A 122 -8.36 -19.52 22.98
N ALA A 123 -9.62 -19.42 23.40
CA ALA A 123 -10.57 -20.53 23.44
C ALA A 123 -11.85 -20.13 22.70
N VAL A 124 -11.73 -19.75 21.42
CA VAL A 124 -12.85 -19.14 20.69
C VAL A 124 -14.00 -20.13 20.43
N ASN A 125 -13.73 -21.43 20.45
CA ASN A 125 -14.73 -22.48 20.33
C ASN A 125 -15.73 -22.52 21.50
N ASP A 126 -15.36 -22.00 22.68
CA ASP A 126 -16.20 -21.99 23.88
C ASP A 126 -16.50 -20.56 24.39
N ASP A 127 -16.18 -19.53 23.60
CA ASP A 127 -16.46 -18.15 23.98
C ASP A 127 -17.97 -17.87 23.98
N ALA A 128 -18.52 -17.60 25.16
CA ALA A 128 -19.94 -17.36 25.36
C ALA A 128 -20.51 -16.15 24.61
N ARG A 129 -19.65 -15.21 24.18
CA ARG A 129 -20.04 -14.02 23.43
C ARG A 129 -20.26 -14.33 21.94
N LEU A 130 -19.74 -15.44 21.46
CA LEU A 130 -19.82 -15.84 20.06
C LEU A 130 -21.05 -16.71 19.83
N ASN A 131 -21.58 -16.62 18.60
CA ASN A 131 -22.91 -17.15 18.27
C ASN A 131 -22.94 -18.67 18.04
N HIS A 132 -21.80 -19.35 18.06
CA HIS A 132 -21.65 -20.80 17.83
C HIS A 132 -20.57 -21.33 18.77
N ARG A 133 -20.78 -22.56 19.28
CA ARG A 133 -19.77 -23.31 20.02
C ARG A 133 -19.62 -24.70 19.43
N PHE A 134 -18.42 -25.24 19.49
CA PHE A 134 -18.10 -26.54 18.91
C PHE A 134 -17.08 -27.30 19.75
N ALA A 135 -17.12 -28.63 19.67
CA ALA A 135 -16.22 -29.48 20.44
C ALA A 135 -14.79 -29.41 19.89
N VAL A 136 -13.80 -29.49 20.77
CA VAL A 136 -12.38 -29.52 20.40
C VAL A 136 -11.71 -30.74 21.04
N ILE A 137 -10.99 -31.52 20.24
CA ILE A 137 -10.15 -32.63 20.70
C ILE A 137 -8.70 -32.36 20.27
N PRO A 138 -7.80 -32.01 21.19
CA PRO A 138 -6.39 -31.78 20.88
C PRO A 138 -5.56 -33.08 20.87
N GLY A 139 -4.36 -33.05 20.30
CA GLY A 139 -3.32 -34.04 20.55
C GLY A 139 -3.36 -35.32 19.70
N VAL A 140 -4.21 -35.41 18.69
CA VAL A 140 -4.30 -36.64 17.86
C VAL A 140 -3.08 -36.74 16.93
N LEU A 141 -2.24 -37.76 17.12
CA LEU A 141 -0.96 -37.90 16.41
C LEU A 141 -0.03 -36.68 16.54
N GLU A 142 -0.04 -36.04 17.71
CA GLU A 142 0.69 -34.80 18.00
C GLU A 142 2.17 -34.85 17.57
N ASP A 143 2.89 -35.91 17.95
CA ASP A 143 4.32 -36.05 17.64
C ASP A 143 4.60 -36.14 16.13
N GLU A 144 3.74 -36.86 15.39
CA GLU A 144 3.86 -36.95 13.92
C GLU A 144 3.59 -35.59 13.27
N CYS A 145 2.53 -34.91 13.71
CA CYS A 145 2.16 -33.57 13.23
C CYS A 145 3.25 -32.53 13.50
N ALA A 146 3.76 -32.48 14.73
CA ALA A 146 4.85 -31.58 15.10
C ALA A 146 6.15 -31.93 14.36
N GLY A 147 6.39 -33.23 14.10
CA GLY A 147 7.56 -33.73 13.37
C GLY A 147 7.65 -33.21 11.95
N VAL A 148 6.53 -33.17 11.21
CA VAL A 148 6.49 -32.63 9.84
C VAL A 148 6.85 -31.14 9.81
N LEU A 149 6.26 -30.32 10.70
CA LEU A 149 6.59 -28.89 10.80
C LEU A 149 8.06 -28.66 11.18
N LYS A 150 8.57 -29.39 12.19
CA LYS A 150 9.97 -29.26 12.64
C LYS A 150 10.95 -29.58 11.51
N SER A 151 10.67 -30.64 10.74
CA SER A 151 11.49 -31.07 9.61
C SER A 151 11.52 -30.03 8.50
N PHE A 152 10.36 -29.48 8.14
CA PHE A 152 10.25 -28.43 7.12
C PHE A 152 11.07 -27.18 7.48
N PHE A 153 10.93 -26.65 8.70
CA PHE A 153 11.69 -25.48 9.11
C PHE A 153 13.19 -25.77 9.28
N ALA A 154 13.58 -27.01 9.60
CA ALA A 154 14.99 -27.40 9.62
C ALA A 154 15.59 -27.38 8.20
N THR A 155 14.88 -27.92 7.21
CA THR A 155 15.27 -27.87 5.80
C THR A 155 15.37 -26.44 5.29
N MET A 156 14.36 -25.59 5.54
CA MET A 156 14.39 -24.16 5.18
C MET A 156 15.60 -23.42 5.75
N ARG A 157 15.92 -23.63 7.04
CA ARG A 157 17.12 -23.04 7.67
C ARG A 157 18.42 -23.54 7.04
N ALA A 158 18.50 -24.83 6.70
CA ALA A 158 19.67 -25.41 6.04
C ALA A 158 19.86 -24.84 4.62
N SER A 159 18.79 -24.75 3.83
CA SER A 159 18.79 -24.17 2.49
C SER A 159 19.19 -22.69 2.50
N ARG A 160 18.66 -21.89 3.44
CA ARG A 160 19.05 -20.49 3.61
C ARG A 160 20.53 -20.34 3.97
N LYS A 161 21.04 -21.21 4.87
CA LYS A 161 22.46 -21.23 5.24
C LYS A 161 23.37 -21.66 4.08
N ALA A 162 22.90 -22.53 3.20
CA ALA A 162 23.62 -22.93 2.00
C ALA A 162 23.64 -21.82 0.93
N ALA A 163 22.50 -21.15 0.68
CA ALA A 163 22.41 -20.00 -0.22
C ALA A 163 23.35 -18.86 0.22
N MET A 164 23.33 -18.51 1.51
CA MET A 164 24.23 -17.49 2.08
C MET A 164 25.72 -17.86 1.99
N ARG A 165 26.07 -19.15 1.88
CA ARG A 165 27.46 -19.59 1.67
C ARG A 165 27.88 -19.56 0.20
N ALA A 166 26.93 -19.69 -0.73
CA ALA A 166 27.18 -19.59 -2.17
C ALA A 166 27.32 -18.13 -2.65
N GLU A 167 26.73 -17.17 -1.92
CA GLU A 167 26.78 -15.73 -2.22
C GLU A 167 27.94 -14.97 -1.53
N ALA A 168 28.85 -15.67 -0.83
CA ALA A 168 30.01 -15.01 -0.22
C ALA A 168 31.03 -14.58 -1.30
N PRO A 169 31.50 -13.32 -1.32
CA PRO A 169 32.42 -12.83 -2.34
C PRO A 169 33.78 -13.54 -2.25
N ALA A 170 34.33 -13.89 -3.41
CA ALA A 170 35.69 -14.42 -3.52
C ALA A 170 36.70 -13.41 -2.95
N ALA A 171 37.68 -13.91 -2.19
CA ALA A 171 38.72 -13.12 -1.53
C ALA A 171 39.48 -12.20 -2.51
N PRO A 172 39.98 -11.04 -2.05
CA PRO A 172 40.62 -10.05 -2.91
C PRO A 172 41.94 -10.57 -3.47
N VAL A 173 42.10 -10.47 -4.79
CA VAL A 173 43.35 -10.77 -5.50
C VAL A 173 44.35 -9.64 -5.21
N GLN A 174 45.56 -10.03 -4.79
CA GLN A 174 46.68 -9.12 -4.52
C GLN A 174 47.17 -8.43 -5.80
N GLU A 175 47.41 -7.12 -5.69
CA GLU A 175 48.04 -6.28 -6.69
C GLU A 175 49.46 -6.79 -7.05
N GLY A 176 49.71 -6.96 -8.34
CA GLY A 176 51.03 -7.18 -8.94
C GLY A 176 51.19 -6.32 -10.19
N ALA A 177 52.27 -5.54 -10.21
CA ALA A 177 52.62 -4.47 -11.15
C ALA A 177 52.89 -4.94 -12.61
N PRO A 178 53.01 -4.01 -13.58
CA PRO A 178 52.80 -4.26 -15.01
C PRO A 178 54.07 -4.72 -15.73
N THR A 179 53.92 -5.51 -16.79
CA THR A 179 54.96 -5.63 -17.83
C THR A 179 54.35 -5.79 -19.22
N ASP A 180 54.94 -5.03 -20.14
CA ASP A 180 54.70 -4.95 -21.58
C ASP A 180 54.77 -6.30 -22.31
N ALA A 181 53.95 -6.44 -23.36
CA ALA A 181 54.35 -6.80 -24.73
C ALA A 181 53.19 -7.50 -25.47
N ALA A 182 52.60 -6.80 -26.44
CA ALA A 182 52.22 -7.41 -27.71
C ALA A 182 53.44 -7.29 -28.67
N PRO A 183 53.51 -7.89 -29.88
CA PRO A 183 52.42 -8.45 -30.69
C PRO A 183 52.80 -9.67 -31.58
N GLU A 184 51.97 -9.92 -32.60
CA GLU A 184 52.16 -10.72 -33.84
C GLU A 184 51.52 -12.13 -33.80
N ALA A 185 50.68 -12.57 -34.76
CA ALA A 185 50.69 -12.30 -36.19
C ALA A 185 49.38 -12.69 -36.94
N LEU A 186 49.12 -11.92 -38.01
CA LEU A 186 48.66 -12.31 -39.37
C LEU A 186 47.28 -12.98 -39.54
N ARG A 187 46.29 -12.33 -40.16
CA ARG A 187 46.07 -11.94 -41.58
C ARG A 187 45.36 -13.01 -42.42
N ASP A 188 44.34 -12.53 -43.14
CA ASP A 188 43.81 -12.98 -44.44
C ASP A 188 43.26 -14.42 -44.54
N ALA A 189 42.23 -14.75 -45.30
CA ALA A 189 41.20 -14.07 -46.08
C ALA A 189 40.22 -15.18 -46.52
N ALA A 190 39.02 -14.78 -46.93
CA ALA A 190 38.16 -15.38 -47.97
C ALA A 190 38.20 -16.91 -48.22
N GLY A 191 37.01 -17.52 -48.29
CA GLY A 191 36.79 -18.63 -49.22
C GLY A 191 35.76 -19.66 -48.78
N ALA A 192 34.61 -19.59 -49.43
CA ALA A 192 33.87 -20.70 -50.02
C ALA A 192 33.89 -22.09 -49.33
N LEU A 193 32.68 -22.55 -49.03
CA LEU A 193 32.24 -23.94 -48.90
C LEU A 193 32.90 -24.91 -49.90
N PRO A 194 32.92 -26.20 -49.55
CA PRO A 194 32.41 -27.20 -50.46
C PRO A 194 31.25 -28.02 -49.89
N ALA A 195 30.43 -28.45 -50.84
CA ALA A 195 29.25 -29.28 -50.72
C ALA A 195 29.57 -30.79 -50.80
N ASP A 196 28.48 -31.55 -50.69
CA ASP A 196 28.27 -32.96 -51.06
C ASP A 196 28.80 -34.06 -50.13
N ALA A 197 28.09 -35.18 -49.91
CA ALA A 197 26.71 -35.60 -50.20
C ALA A 197 26.54 -37.03 -49.62
N GLY A 198 25.30 -37.48 -49.42
CA GLY A 198 24.93 -38.90 -49.28
C GLY A 198 24.22 -39.21 -47.97
N ALA A 199 22.93 -38.89 -47.79
CA ALA A 199 21.74 -39.55 -48.34
C ALA A 199 21.37 -40.86 -47.63
N ALA A 200 20.27 -40.84 -46.86
CA ALA A 200 19.02 -41.58 -47.11
C ALA A 200 18.09 -41.51 -45.88
N GLY A 201 16.85 -41.06 -46.07
CA GLY A 201 15.78 -41.16 -45.07
C GLY A 201 14.73 -40.05 -45.13
N ASP A 202 13.86 -40.11 -46.14
CA ASP A 202 12.48 -39.59 -46.25
C ASP A 202 12.16 -38.12 -45.93
N ALA A 203 11.81 -37.39 -47.00
CA ALA A 203 11.25 -36.04 -47.01
C ALA A 203 9.77 -36.08 -47.45
N ALA A 204 8.94 -35.28 -46.78
CA ALA A 204 7.71 -34.65 -47.29
C ALA A 204 7.27 -33.62 -46.22
N ASP A 205 7.77 -32.38 -46.28
CA ASP A 205 7.14 -31.20 -46.94
C ASP A 205 5.73 -30.90 -46.42
N ALA A 206 5.47 -29.81 -45.69
CA ALA A 206 5.66 -28.38 -45.97
C ALA A 206 4.32 -27.70 -46.32
N TYR A 207 4.16 -26.50 -45.78
CA TYR A 207 3.36 -25.38 -46.29
C TYR A 207 2.73 -25.56 -47.69
N GLU A 208 1.42 -25.76 -47.74
CA GLU A 208 0.43 -25.16 -48.67
C GLU A 208 -0.81 -26.06 -48.77
N LEU A 209 -1.98 -25.52 -48.42
CA LEU A 209 -3.18 -25.79 -49.22
C LEU A 209 -4.17 -24.64 -49.08
N ALA A 210 -4.12 -23.73 -50.05
CA ALA A 210 -5.30 -23.05 -50.53
C ALA A 210 -6.11 -24.02 -51.43
N GLU A 211 -7.43 -23.99 -51.25
CA GLU A 211 -8.51 -24.35 -52.18
C GLU A 211 -8.51 -25.71 -52.92
N ARG A 212 -9.66 -26.42 -52.81
CA ARG A 212 -10.52 -26.97 -53.89
C ARG A 212 -11.48 -28.06 -53.32
N VAL A 213 -12.76 -28.25 -53.66
CA VAL A 213 -13.66 -27.86 -54.78
C VAL A 213 -15.13 -28.04 -54.32
N HIS A 214 -16.04 -27.17 -54.78
CA HIS A 214 -17.36 -27.48 -55.42
C HIS A 214 -18.45 -26.49 -55.00
N LEU A 215 -18.72 -25.50 -55.85
CA LEU A 215 -20.04 -25.33 -56.47
C LEU A 215 -19.96 -24.35 -57.64
N GLU A 216 -20.17 -24.97 -58.80
CA GLU A 216 -20.56 -24.52 -60.13
C GLU A 216 -20.81 -23.02 -60.41
N LYS A 217 -20.22 -22.58 -61.54
CA LYS A 217 -20.63 -21.41 -62.30
C LYS A 217 -22.10 -21.53 -62.73
N ARG A 218 -22.97 -20.64 -62.24
CA ARG A 218 -24.08 -20.06 -63.01
C ARG A 218 -24.57 -18.76 -62.35
N ASP A 219 -24.94 -17.82 -63.22
CA ASP A 219 -25.73 -16.62 -62.95
C ASP A 219 -25.03 -15.38 -62.36
N ARG A 220 -24.24 -14.74 -63.24
CA ARG A 220 -24.28 -13.27 -63.39
C ARG A 220 -25.65 -12.89 -63.97
N ASP A 221 -26.59 -12.47 -63.13
CA ASP A 221 -27.56 -11.38 -63.35
C ASP A 221 -28.70 -11.46 -62.33
N ARG A 222 -29.08 -10.30 -61.78
CA ARG A 222 -30.07 -10.04 -60.69
C ARG A 222 -29.47 -10.31 -59.30
N ILE A 223 -29.26 -9.31 -58.45
CA ILE A 223 -30.33 -8.50 -57.84
C ILE A 223 -29.95 -7.02 -57.76
N ARG A 224 -30.92 -6.23 -58.19
CA ARG A 224 -31.02 -4.78 -58.23
C ARG A 224 -31.08 -4.15 -56.83
N THR A 225 -30.40 -3.02 -56.70
CA THR A 225 -30.85 -1.77 -56.04
C THR A 225 -31.63 -1.86 -54.73
N THR A 226 -30.98 -1.50 -53.63
CA THR A 226 -31.50 -0.47 -52.71
C THR A 226 -30.32 0.35 -52.20
N GLY A 227 -30.11 1.51 -52.81
CA GLY A 227 -29.18 2.51 -52.30
C GLY A 227 -29.68 3.01 -50.94
N VAL A 228 -28.81 2.96 -49.93
CA VAL A 228 -28.99 3.79 -48.73
C VAL A 228 -28.44 5.16 -49.08
N PRO A 229 -29.24 6.25 -49.01
CA PRO A 229 -28.78 7.57 -49.39
C PRO A 229 -27.68 8.06 -48.44
N ARG A 230 -26.53 8.40 -49.03
CA ARG A 230 -25.45 9.17 -48.41
C ARG A 230 -25.87 10.64 -48.34
N ALA A 231 -26.77 11.01 -47.42
CA ALA A 231 -26.99 12.40 -46.99
C ALA A 231 -28.04 12.46 -45.88
N VAL A 232 -27.61 12.58 -44.61
CA VAL A 232 -28.01 13.64 -43.68
C VAL A 232 -26.88 13.75 -42.62
N ARG A 233 -25.77 14.39 -42.96
CA ARG A 233 -25.04 15.18 -41.95
C ARG A 233 -25.72 16.54 -41.93
N ALA A 234 -26.94 16.57 -41.38
CA ALA A 234 -27.47 17.82 -40.86
C ALA A 234 -26.47 18.25 -39.79
N ALA A 235 -25.98 19.48 -39.90
CA ALA A 235 -25.20 20.12 -38.86
C ALA A 235 -26.03 20.02 -37.58
N MET A 236 -25.66 19.06 -36.72
CA MET A 236 -26.08 19.11 -35.33
C MET A 236 -25.60 20.47 -34.81
N PRO A 237 -26.41 21.20 -34.03
CA PRO A 237 -25.88 22.33 -33.28
C PRO A 237 -24.60 21.86 -32.58
N PRO A 238 -23.53 22.68 -32.49
CA PRO A 238 -22.29 22.24 -31.88
C PRO A 238 -22.65 21.65 -30.52
N ALA A 239 -22.51 20.33 -30.39
CA ALA A 239 -22.77 19.66 -29.13
C ALA A 239 -21.86 20.37 -28.12
N ALA A 240 -22.44 20.94 -27.06
CA ALA A 240 -21.69 21.68 -26.05
C ALA A 240 -20.44 20.86 -25.71
N SER A 241 -19.25 21.43 -25.86
CA SER A 241 -18.00 20.68 -25.72
C SER A 241 -17.98 19.90 -24.39
N PRO A 242 -17.56 18.63 -24.40
CA PRO A 242 -17.51 17.84 -23.17
C PRO A 242 -16.55 18.48 -22.17
N SER A 243 -16.98 18.51 -20.92
CA SER A 243 -16.25 19.04 -19.79
C SER A 243 -15.70 17.90 -18.95
N PHE A 244 -14.39 17.89 -18.75
CA PHE A 244 -13.66 16.92 -17.96
C PHE A 244 -13.10 17.62 -16.73
N VAL A 245 -13.23 16.97 -15.57
CA VAL A 245 -12.41 17.29 -14.41
C VAL A 245 -11.45 16.14 -14.21
N LEU A 246 -10.14 16.41 -14.31
CA LEU A 246 -9.08 15.45 -14.04
C LEU A 246 -8.58 15.70 -12.63
N ALA A 247 -8.57 14.67 -11.80
CA ALA A 247 -7.97 14.67 -10.49
C ALA A 247 -7.27 13.32 -10.30
N ILE A 248 -6.09 13.18 -10.89
CA ILE A 248 -5.39 11.90 -11.03
C ILE A 248 -4.11 11.94 -10.19
N ASP A 249 -3.93 10.95 -9.31
CA ASP A 249 -2.73 10.81 -8.49
C ASP A 249 -1.55 10.32 -9.34
N SER A 250 -0.36 10.51 -8.81
CA SER A 250 0.90 10.06 -9.36
C SER A 250 0.90 8.56 -9.67
N PHE A 251 1.62 8.21 -10.73
CA PHE A 251 1.91 6.82 -11.05
C PHE A 251 3.27 6.51 -10.43
N LYS A 252 3.25 6.10 -9.14
CA LYS A 252 4.45 5.87 -8.32
C LYS A 252 5.53 5.09 -9.08
N GLY A 253 6.75 5.63 -9.10
CA GLY A 253 7.89 5.07 -9.82
C GLY A 253 7.88 5.31 -11.33
N SER A 254 6.97 6.13 -11.86
CA SER A 254 6.84 6.39 -13.30
C SER A 254 6.61 7.86 -13.66
N ALA A 255 5.54 8.49 -13.13
CA ALA A 255 5.14 9.83 -13.52
C ALA A 255 4.44 10.58 -12.37
N ALA A 256 4.70 11.88 -12.26
CA ALA A 256 4.03 12.77 -11.32
C ALA A 256 2.59 13.11 -11.77
N SER A 257 1.74 13.54 -10.84
CA SER A 257 0.31 13.83 -11.10
C SER A 257 0.10 14.80 -12.27
N ASP A 258 0.94 15.85 -12.35
CA ASP A 258 0.88 16.86 -13.42
C ASP A 258 1.21 16.29 -14.81
N GLN A 259 2.17 15.39 -14.88
CA GLN A 259 2.52 14.67 -16.10
C GLN A 259 1.39 13.74 -16.52
N VAL A 260 0.83 13.00 -15.57
CA VAL A 260 -0.27 12.06 -15.81
C VAL A 260 -1.48 12.78 -16.39
N GLU A 261 -1.91 13.87 -15.77
CA GLU A 261 -3.05 14.68 -16.22
C GLU A 261 -2.79 15.30 -17.58
N ARG A 262 -1.61 15.88 -17.81
CA ARG A 262 -1.23 16.47 -19.11
C ARG A 262 -1.25 15.45 -20.24
N TRP A 263 -0.73 14.25 -20.01
CA TRP A 263 -0.71 13.20 -21.04
C TRP A 263 -2.11 12.64 -21.30
N PHE A 264 -2.92 12.51 -20.26
CA PHE A 264 -4.32 12.13 -20.41
C PHE A 264 -5.11 13.20 -21.19
N GLU A 265 -4.95 14.47 -20.84
CA GLU A 265 -5.55 15.62 -21.55
C GLU A 265 -5.13 15.65 -23.03
N GLU A 266 -3.87 15.37 -23.35
CA GLU A 266 -3.41 15.26 -24.74
C GLU A 266 -4.25 14.23 -25.52
N GLY A 267 -4.55 13.09 -24.89
CA GLY A 267 -5.45 12.07 -25.42
C GLY A 267 -6.88 12.58 -25.63
N VAL A 268 -7.44 13.23 -24.62
CA VAL A 268 -8.78 13.83 -24.67
C VAL A 268 -8.89 14.81 -25.85
N ARG A 269 -7.91 15.71 -26.01
CA ARG A 269 -7.88 16.71 -27.08
C ARG A 269 -7.69 16.12 -28.47
N ARG A 270 -7.02 14.96 -28.62
CA ARG A 270 -6.93 14.24 -29.90
C ARG A 270 -8.29 13.74 -30.38
N ALA A 271 -9.13 13.24 -29.47
CA ALA A 271 -10.49 12.79 -29.80
C ALA A 271 -11.48 13.96 -29.93
N CYS A 272 -11.37 14.95 -29.05
CA CYS A 272 -12.27 16.09 -28.97
C CYS A 272 -11.48 17.40 -28.74
N PRO A 273 -11.04 18.08 -29.82
CA PRO A 273 -10.21 19.28 -29.69
C PRO A 273 -10.88 20.43 -28.92
N SER A 274 -12.21 20.48 -28.92
CA SER A 274 -12.98 21.52 -28.25
C SER A 274 -13.30 21.22 -26.79
N ALA A 275 -12.90 20.05 -26.25
CA ALA A 275 -13.16 19.66 -24.86
C ALA A 275 -12.63 20.71 -23.87
N ARG A 276 -13.43 20.97 -22.83
CA ARG A 276 -12.99 21.72 -21.65
C ARG A 276 -12.39 20.71 -20.68
N VAL A 277 -11.19 20.99 -20.20
CA VAL A 277 -10.47 20.09 -19.28
C VAL A 277 -9.96 20.96 -18.15
N GLU A 278 -10.45 20.66 -16.95
CA GLU A 278 -9.98 21.25 -15.70
C GLU A 278 -9.11 20.21 -14.99
N CYS A 279 -7.92 20.60 -14.56
CA CYS A 279 -6.97 19.71 -13.90
C CYS A 279 -6.79 20.13 -12.44
N VAL A 280 -7.04 19.19 -11.53
CA VAL A 280 -6.99 19.37 -10.08
C VAL A 280 -5.92 18.41 -9.56
N LEU A 281 -4.71 18.95 -9.39
CA LEU A 281 -3.58 18.15 -8.94
C LEU A 281 -3.89 17.53 -7.58
N LEU A 282 -4.02 16.20 -7.57
CA LEU A 282 -4.13 15.46 -6.32
C LEU A 282 -2.77 15.42 -5.63
N ALA A 283 -2.79 15.72 -4.34
CA ALA A 283 -1.74 15.42 -3.39
C ALA A 283 -2.37 14.96 -2.07
N ASP A 284 -1.64 14.15 -1.33
CA ASP A 284 -2.07 13.50 -0.09
C ASP A 284 -1.51 14.19 1.17
N GLY A 285 -0.92 15.37 1.02
CA GLY A 285 -0.15 16.05 2.06
C GLY A 285 1.35 15.71 2.01
N GLY A 286 1.82 14.95 1.02
CA GLY A 286 3.24 14.80 0.74
C GLY A 286 3.79 15.81 -0.27
N GLU A 287 4.89 15.40 -0.92
CA GLU A 287 5.54 16.14 -1.99
C GLU A 287 4.56 16.52 -3.10
N GLY A 288 4.57 17.80 -3.50
CA GLY A 288 3.73 18.33 -4.58
C GLY A 288 2.41 18.94 -4.13
N THR A 289 2.08 18.92 -2.83
CA THR A 289 0.93 19.61 -2.24
C THR A 289 1.00 21.13 -2.43
N VAL A 290 2.16 21.74 -2.18
CA VAL A 290 2.42 23.18 -2.38
C VAL A 290 2.36 23.54 -3.87
N ALA A 291 2.88 22.66 -4.74
CA ALA A 291 2.80 22.85 -6.18
C ALA A 291 1.35 22.75 -6.69
N ALA A 292 0.54 21.85 -6.13
CA ALA A 292 -0.88 21.73 -6.42
C ALA A 292 -1.65 22.99 -5.98
N ALA A 293 -1.45 23.42 -4.74
CA ALA A 293 -2.10 24.60 -4.19
C ALA A 293 -1.72 25.89 -4.94
N SER A 294 -0.44 26.08 -5.26
CA SER A 294 0.04 27.33 -5.90
C SER A 294 -0.46 27.55 -7.32
N ARG A 295 -0.94 26.49 -7.99
CA ARG A 295 -1.54 26.60 -9.33
C ARG A 295 -3.00 27.01 -9.32
N ALA A 296 -3.68 26.79 -8.21
CA ALA A 296 -5.11 27.02 -8.09
C ALA A 296 -5.45 28.18 -7.16
N LEU A 297 -4.58 28.51 -6.22
CA LEU A 297 -4.78 29.58 -5.25
C LEU A 297 -3.91 30.77 -5.58
N ASP A 298 -4.47 31.96 -5.47
CA ASP A 298 -3.72 33.20 -5.56
C ASP A 298 -2.91 33.40 -4.27
N GLY A 299 -1.59 33.36 -4.40
CA GLY A 299 -0.67 33.50 -3.28
C GLY A 299 0.75 33.80 -3.72
N THR A 300 1.62 33.99 -2.72
CA THR A 300 3.05 34.23 -2.92
C THR A 300 3.85 33.02 -2.43
N MET A 301 4.73 32.51 -3.29
CA MET A 301 5.77 31.56 -2.88
C MET A 301 6.80 32.28 -2.03
N ARG A 302 7.03 31.78 -0.82
CA ARG A 302 7.95 32.36 0.15
C ARG A 302 9.12 31.42 0.36
N ALA A 303 10.31 31.87 -0.03
CA ALA A 303 11.57 31.20 0.24
C ALA A 303 12.14 31.63 1.59
N VAL A 304 12.51 30.66 2.43
CA VAL A 304 13.00 30.86 3.80
C VAL A 304 14.25 30.02 4.01
N ALA A 305 15.28 30.62 4.62
CA ALA A 305 16.45 29.89 5.09
C ALA A 305 16.10 29.09 6.34
N VAL A 306 16.17 27.76 6.25
CA VAL A 306 15.80 26.83 7.33
C VAL A 306 16.86 25.74 7.49
N SER A 307 16.81 25.03 8.60
CA SER A 307 17.70 23.91 8.90
C SER A 307 17.19 22.63 8.26
N ASP A 308 18.03 21.93 7.50
CA ASP A 308 17.76 20.56 7.05
C ASP A 308 17.77 19.56 8.22
N PRO A 309 17.50 18.25 8.02
CA PRO A 309 17.48 17.26 9.09
C PRO A 309 18.76 17.17 9.93
N PHE A 310 19.89 17.64 9.41
CA PHE A 310 21.21 17.53 10.03
C PHE A 310 21.77 18.89 10.46
N GLY A 311 20.97 19.96 10.39
CA GLY A 311 21.31 21.31 10.83
C GLY A 311 22.05 22.16 9.80
N ARG A 312 22.15 21.73 8.54
CA ARG A 312 22.69 22.56 7.45
C ARG A 312 21.63 23.56 7.02
N VAL A 313 22.01 24.80 6.76
CA VAL A 313 21.06 25.80 6.27
C VAL A 313 20.79 25.57 4.78
N ILE A 314 19.51 25.43 4.44
CA ILE A 314 18.98 25.29 3.09
C ILE A 314 17.91 26.34 2.85
N GLU A 315 17.58 26.58 1.59
CA GLU A 315 16.41 27.38 1.20
C GLU A 315 15.24 26.43 0.99
N ALA A 316 14.13 26.67 1.68
CA ALA A 316 12.89 25.93 1.55
C ALA A 316 11.74 26.89 1.23
N GLU A 317 10.76 26.40 0.48
CA GLU A 317 9.64 27.22 0.02
C GLU A 317 8.30 26.75 0.57
N TYR A 318 7.38 27.68 0.77
CA TYR A 318 5.99 27.40 1.09
C TYR A 318 5.06 28.43 0.42
N LEU A 319 3.78 28.09 0.26
CA LEU A 319 2.78 29.01 -0.31
C LEU A 319 2.10 29.79 0.80
N LEU A 320 1.96 31.11 0.64
CA LEU A 320 1.10 31.96 1.47
C LEU A 320 0.03 32.62 0.58
N THR A 321 -1.24 32.27 0.79
CA THR A 321 -2.37 32.85 0.06
C THR A 321 -2.70 34.26 0.55
N HIS A 322 -3.39 35.04 -0.28
CA HIS A 322 -3.86 36.38 0.12
C HIS A 322 -4.87 36.36 1.27
N ASP A 323 -5.60 35.26 1.43
CA ASP A 323 -6.57 35.04 2.51
C ASP A 323 -5.90 34.60 3.83
N GLY A 324 -4.56 34.54 3.85
CA GLY A 324 -3.78 34.23 5.04
C GLY A 324 -3.74 32.73 5.36
N GLU A 325 -3.84 31.86 4.37
CA GLU A 325 -3.58 30.43 4.50
C GLU A 325 -2.15 30.13 4.06
N ALA A 326 -1.38 29.41 4.88
CA ALA A 326 -0.06 28.93 4.50
C ALA A 326 -0.09 27.41 4.25
N ILE A 327 0.51 26.96 3.16
CA ILE A 327 0.63 25.55 2.80
C ILE A 327 2.12 25.21 2.82
N ILE A 328 2.51 24.30 3.72
CA ILE A 328 3.89 23.89 3.98
C ILE A 328 4.01 22.38 3.74
N GLU A 329 5.07 21.94 3.08
CA GLU A 329 5.47 20.54 3.05
C GLU A 329 6.58 20.27 4.05
N ALA A 330 6.43 19.28 4.92
CA ALA A 330 7.49 18.88 5.83
C ALA A 330 8.73 18.39 5.07
N SER A 331 8.57 17.77 3.89
CA SER A 331 9.68 17.35 3.05
C SER A 331 10.59 18.51 2.63
N ALA A 332 10.05 19.72 2.40
CA ALA A 332 10.85 20.88 2.00
C ALA A 332 11.99 21.22 2.97
N ALA A 333 11.84 20.90 4.26
CA ALA A 333 12.88 21.11 5.27
C ALA A 333 13.39 19.81 5.92
N ALA A 334 12.60 18.73 5.87
CA ALA A 334 12.87 17.49 6.58
C ALA A 334 12.70 16.23 5.71
N GLY A 335 12.82 16.37 4.40
CA GLY A 335 12.61 15.32 3.41
C GLY A 335 13.68 14.22 3.40
N VAL A 336 13.27 13.04 2.95
CA VAL A 336 14.11 11.84 2.84
C VAL A 336 15.28 12.04 1.87
N GLU A 337 15.13 12.93 0.89
CA GLU A 337 16.15 13.30 -0.10
C GLU A 337 17.41 13.94 0.52
N PHE A 338 17.30 14.49 1.73
CA PHE A 338 18.46 15.03 2.44
C PHE A 338 19.32 13.94 3.11
N SER A 339 18.80 12.71 3.23
CA SER A 339 19.37 11.60 3.99
C SER A 339 19.95 10.52 3.08
N GLY A 340 21.12 9.99 3.43
CA GLY A 340 21.65 8.75 2.84
C GLY A 340 20.92 7.49 3.30
N CYS A 341 19.88 7.63 4.14
CA CYS A 341 19.14 6.53 4.77
C CYS A 341 20.05 5.56 5.54
N THR A 342 21.09 6.09 6.16
CA THR A 342 21.98 5.32 7.04
C THR A 342 21.42 5.23 8.46
N HIS A 343 21.92 4.27 9.23
CA HIS A 343 21.47 4.07 10.61
C HIS A 343 21.70 5.29 11.51
N ASP A 344 22.86 5.91 11.40
CA ASP A 344 23.25 7.09 12.17
C ASP A 344 22.39 8.31 11.82
N GLU A 345 22.17 8.54 10.52
CA GLU A 345 21.31 9.61 10.05
C GLU A 345 19.87 9.44 10.52
N ALA A 346 19.32 8.22 10.50
CA ALA A 346 17.97 7.93 10.97
C ALA A 346 17.78 8.25 12.46
N LEU A 347 18.83 8.11 13.26
CA LEU A 347 18.81 8.45 14.70
C LEU A 347 18.93 9.95 14.95
N ARG A 348 19.66 10.68 14.10
CA ARG A 348 19.99 12.11 14.30
C ARG A 348 19.05 13.08 13.56
N ALA A 349 18.36 12.62 12.53
CA ALA A 349 17.50 13.46 11.69
C ALA A 349 16.44 14.22 12.51
N SER A 350 16.47 15.55 12.41
CA SER A 350 15.65 16.49 13.18
C SER A 350 14.58 17.16 12.33
N SER A 351 13.40 17.40 12.90
CA SER A 351 12.31 18.14 12.26
C SER A 351 12.38 19.66 12.44
N TYR A 352 13.51 20.19 12.93
CA TYR A 352 13.64 21.60 13.33
C TYR A 352 13.27 22.59 12.23
N GLY A 353 13.75 22.40 11.00
CA GLY A 353 13.43 23.30 9.88
C GLY A 353 11.95 23.37 9.53
N VAL A 354 11.17 22.31 9.79
CA VAL A 354 9.70 22.35 9.62
C VAL A 354 9.09 23.34 10.60
N GLY A 355 9.55 23.37 11.85
CA GLY A 355 9.11 24.37 12.82
C GLY A 355 9.57 25.79 12.46
N GLU A 356 10.71 25.95 11.78
CA GLU A 356 11.14 27.25 11.24
C GLU A 356 10.21 27.75 10.14
N LEU A 357 9.76 26.89 9.23
CA LEU A 357 8.75 27.22 8.22
C LEU A 357 7.41 27.62 8.86
N VAL A 358 6.94 26.86 9.85
CA VAL A 358 5.71 27.20 10.58
C VAL A 358 5.85 28.54 11.29
N ARG A 359 7.00 28.82 11.92
CA ARG A 359 7.28 30.10 12.56
C ARG A 359 7.29 31.25 11.57
N ASP A 360 7.93 31.11 10.41
CA ASP A 360 7.91 32.15 9.37
C ASP A 360 6.48 32.43 8.90
N ALA A 361 5.69 31.37 8.65
CA ALA A 361 4.29 31.52 8.25
C ALA A 361 3.45 32.27 9.29
N VAL A 362 3.62 31.98 10.59
CA VAL A 362 2.97 32.76 11.65
C VAL A 362 3.43 34.22 11.64
N CYS A 363 4.74 34.47 11.55
CA CYS A 363 5.28 35.84 11.48
C CYS A 363 4.81 36.60 10.23
N ALA A 364 4.57 35.90 9.12
CA ALA A 364 4.01 36.45 7.90
C ALA A 364 2.50 36.73 7.99
N GLY A 365 1.85 36.42 9.11
CA GLY A 365 0.45 36.72 9.38
C GLY A 365 -0.53 35.63 8.97
N ALA A 366 -0.08 34.38 8.77
CA ALA A 366 -0.97 33.27 8.46
C ALA A 366 -2.01 33.07 9.57
N SER A 367 -3.28 33.09 9.19
CA SER A 367 -4.42 32.78 10.07
C SER A 367 -4.65 31.27 10.19
N ARG A 368 -4.24 30.50 9.16
CA ARG A 368 -4.29 29.04 9.12
C ARG A 368 -3.05 28.49 8.42
N ILE A 369 -2.51 27.39 8.91
CA ILE A 369 -1.34 26.72 8.35
C ILE A 369 -1.66 25.25 8.14
N TYR A 370 -1.55 24.80 6.89
CA TYR A 370 -1.57 23.40 6.49
C TYR A 370 -0.14 22.87 6.43
N VAL A 371 0.13 21.77 7.14
CA VAL A 371 1.44 21.11 7.14
C VAL A 371 1.30 19.71 6.59
N GLY A 372 1.84 19.50 5.40
CA GLY A 372 1.96 18.21 4.76
C GLY A 372 3.01 17.31 5.44
N LEU A 373 2.63 16.10 5.86
CA LEU A 373 3.51 15.17 6.60
C LEU A 373 4.07 14.02 5.74
N GLY A 374 4.00 14.08 4.42
CA GLY A 374 4.62 13.07 3.55
C GLY A 374 6.14 13.24 3.40
N GLY A 375 6.82 12.14 3.04
CA GLY A 375 8.21 12.18 2.55
C GLY A 375 9.32 12.48 3.56
N SER A 376 9.09 12.39 4.88
CA SER A 376 10.10 12.83 5.86
C SER A 376 11.27 11.84 6.09
N ALA A 377 12.46 12.37 6.38
CA ALA A 377 13.63 11.64 6.89
C ALA A 377 13.58 11.39 8.40
N THR A 378 12.75 12.13 9.13
CA THR A 378 12.85 12.28 10.60
C THR A 378 12.04 11.23 11.35
N SER A 379 12.51 10.85 12.55
CA SER A 379 11.76 10.02 13.51
C SER A 379 11.86 10.57 14.94
N ASP A 380 12.07 11.87 15.06
CA ASP A 380 12.39 12.59 16.30
C ASP A 380 11.17 12.89 17.19
N GLY A 381 10.01 12.29 16.90
CA GLY A 381 8.77 12.59 17.62
C GLY A 381 8.24 14.01 17.38
N GLY A 382 8.79 14.77 16.43
CA GLY A 382 8.50 16.18 16.24
C GLY A 382 9.18 17.10 17.26
N THR A 383 10.15 16.61 18.03
CA THR A 383 10.88 17.43 19.02
C THR A 383 11.61 18.61 18.38
N GLY A 384 12.19 18.44 17.18
CA GLY A 384 12.79 19.52 16.42
C GLY A 384 11.79 20.64 16.11
N LEU A 385 10.63 20.31 15.55
CA LEU A 385 9.55 21.27 15.27
C LEU A 385 9.14 22.03 16.53
N LEU A 386 8.93 21.32 17.64
CA LEU A 386 8.52 21.93 18.90
C LEU A 386 9.57 22.93 19.41
N SER A 387 10.86 22.54 19.37
CA SER A 387 11.96 23.41 19.79
C SER A 387 12.07 24.66 18.91
N ALA A 388 11.89 24.54 17.59
CA ALA A 388 11.92 25.69 16.67
C ALA A 388 10.78 26.70 16.93
N LEU A 389 9.63 26.20 17.40
CA LEU A 389 8.50 27.03 17.86
C LEU A 389 8.70 27.59 19.28
N GLY A 390 9.76 27.19 19.99
CA GLY A 390 10.13 27.70 21.30
C GLY A 390 9.82 26.78 22.49
N ALA A 391 9.24 25.60 22.26
CA ALA A 391 9.04 24.62 23.32
C ALA A 391 10.38 24.17 23.92
N ARG A 392 10.38 23.77 25.19
CA ARG A 392 11.57 23.22 25.85
C ARG A 392 11.39 21.72 26.05
N VAL A 393 12.21 20.92 25.38
CA VAL A 393 12.29 19.46 25.57
C VAL A 393 13.53 19.15 26.41
N LEU A 394 13.34 18.75 27.67
CA LEU A 394 14.39 18.77 28.68
C LEU A 394 14.75 17.38 29.21
N ASP A 395 16.04 17.20 29.49
CA ASP A 395 16.57 16.06 30.24
C ASP A 395 16.34 16.19 31.75
N ALA A 396 16.66 15.15 32.51
CA ALA A 396 16.51 15.13 33.97
C ALA A 396 17.37 16.18 34.72
N ARG A 397 18.30 16.85 34.01
CA ARG A 397 19.14 17.94 34.54
C ARG A 397 18.66 19.31 34.08
N GLY A 398 17.52 19.40 33.38
CA GLY A 398 16.96 20.66 32.88
C GLY A 398 17.68 21.22 31.65
N ARG A 399 18.44 20.40 30.91
CA ARG A 399 19.13 20.79 29.67
C ARG A 399 18.35 20.29 28.47
N GLU A 400 18.52 20.92 27.31
CA GLU A 400 17.89 20.41 26.08
C GLU A 400 18.41 19.02 25.73
N VAL A 401 17.50 18.18 25.27
CA VAL A 401 17.87 16.88 24.72
C VAL A 401 18.58 17.07 23.37
N PRO A 402 19.48 16.15 22.99
CA PRO A 402 20.03 16.12 21.64
C PRO A 402 18.92 16.07 20.57
N PRO A 403 19.14 16.63 19.38
CA PRO A 403 18.18 16.52 18.29
C PRO A 403 18.05 15.06 17.81
N GLY A 404 16.93 14.77 17.14
CA GLY A 404 16.70 13.46 16.53
C GLY A 404 16.06 12.44 17.46
N LEU A 405 15.86 11.24 16.93
CA LEU A 405 15.29 10.11 17.63
C LEU A 405 16.16 9.66 18.82
N GLU A 406 17.49 9.80 18.74
CA GLU A 406 18.41 9.48 19.84
C GLU A 406 18.16 10.33 21.10
N GLY A 407 17.65 11.55 20.94
CA GLY A 407 17.32 12.44 22.05
C GLY A 407 16.15 11.96 22.90
N LEU A 408 15.24 11.15 22.33
CA LEU A 408 14.00 10.75 23.01
C LEU A 408 14.25 9.94 24.28
N ALA A 409 15.32 9.14 24.31
CA ALA A 409 15.73 8.36 25.48
C ALA A 409 16.08 9.23 26.71
N HIS A 410 16.32 10.52 26.50
CA HIS A 410 16.75 11.45 27.54
C HIS A 410 15.63 12.37 28.03
N VAL A 411 14.46 12.37 27.38
CA VAL A 411 13.37 13.31 27.70
C VAL A 411 12.79 13.01 29.09
N ALA A 412 12.87 14.00 29.97
CA ALA A 412 12.29 13.96 31.32
C ALA A 412 11.04 14.85 31.43
N SER A 413 11.02 15.99 30.74
CA SER A 413 9.87 16.90 30.70
C SER A 413 9.79 17.66 29.37
N VAL A 414 8.58 18.12 29.04
CA VAL A 414 8.30 18.99 27.90
C VAL A 414 7.53 20.21 28.41
N ASP A 415 7.94 21.40 27.99
CA ASP A 415 7.19 22.64 28.18
C ASP A 415 6.74 23.16 26.80
N LEU A 416 5.43 23.09 26.55
CA LEU A 416 4.81 23.53 25.30
C LEU A 416 4.33 24.98 25.33
N ALA A 417 4.31 25.64 26.50
CA ALA A 417 3.69 26.96 26.62
C ALA A 417 4.26 28.00 25.64
N PRO A 418 5.60 28.12 25.46
CA PRO A 418 6.15 29.09 24.52
C PRO A 418 5.77 28.78 23.06
N ALA A 419 5.69 27.51 22.67
CA ALA A 419 5.27 27.13 21.32
C ALA A 419 3.79 27.44 21.07
N VAL A 420 2.92 27.18 22.05
CA VAL A 420 1.49 27.52 21.96
C VAL A 420 1.30 29.04 21.90
N GLU A 421 2.09 29.80 22.64
CA GLU A 421 2.09 31.27 22.60
C GLU A 421 2.58 31.79 21.24
N ALA A 422 3.69 31.25 20.73
CA ALA A 422 4.25 31.63 19.42
C ALA A 422 3.24 31.40 18.29
N LEU A 423 2.47 30.33 18.35
CA LEU A 423 1.41 30.04 17.37
C LEU A 423 0.22 31.03 17.48
N GLY A 424 0.04 31.74 18.59
CA GLY A 424 -0.97 32.81 18.73
C GLY A 424 -2.43 32.37 18.56
N LYS A 425 -3.10 32.82 17.48
CA LYS A 425 -4.47 32.40 17.10
C LYS A 425 -4.52 31.57 15.80
N THR A 426 -3.37 31.36 15.17
CA THR A 426 -3.25 30.60 13.92
C THR A 426 -3.78 29.18 14.05
N GLU A 427 -4.65 28.76 13.15
CA GLU A 427 -5.16 27.39 13.10
C GLU A 427 -4.11 26.47 12.47
N LEU A 428 -3.77 25.36 13.14
CA LEU A 428 -2.86 24.35 12.58
C LEU A 428 -3.64 23.14 12.07
N ILE A 429 -3.34 22.71 10.85
CA ILE A 429 -3.94 21.55 10.21
C ILE A 429 -2.80 20.70 9.66
N ALA A 430 -2.66 19.46 10.11
CA ALA A 430 -1.71 18.53 9.55
C ALA A 430 -2.42 17.62 8.54
N LEU A 431 -1.85 17.53 7.34
CA LEU A 431 -2.34 16.69 6.26
C LEU A 431 -1.66 15.32 6.36
N VAL A 432 -2.48 14.28 6.57
CA VAL A 432 -2.01 12.93 6.86
C VAL A 432 -2.69 11.92 5.96
N ASP A 433 -1.91 11.01 5.36
CA ASP A 433 -2.34 9.96 4.44
C ASP A 433 -2.33 8.56 5.07
N VAL A 434 -1.80 8.44 6.31
CA VAL A 434 -1.66 7.19 7.05
C VAL A 434 -2.38 7.22 8.40
N GLU A 435 -2.93 6.08 8.82
CA GLU A 435 -3.60 5.94 10.13
C GLU A 435 -2.66 5.48 11.25
N ASN A 436 -1.37 5.34 10.97
CA ASN A 436 -0.40 4.81 11.93
C ASN A 436 -0.37 5.65 13.22
N PRO A 437 -0.53 5.02 14.41
CA PRO A 437 -0.35 5.70 15.69
C PRO A 437 1.13 6.06 15.89
N LEU A 438 1.43 6.83 16.94
CA LEU A 438 2.80 7.20 17.26
C LEU A 438 3.66 5.98 17.63
N VAL A 439 3.10 5.04 18.41
CA VAL A 439 3.84 3.95 19.06
C VAL A 439 3.22 2.57 18.81
N GLY A 440 3.97 1.53 19.15
CA GLY A 440 3.56 0.13 19.11
C GLY A 440 3.87 -0.55 17.78
N LYS A 441 3.28 -1.74 17.55
CA LYS A 441 3.54 -2.57 16.36
C LYS A 441 3.25 -1.88 15.02
N ARG A 442 2.30 -0.93 15.02
CA ARG A 442 1.95 -0.09 13.87
C ARG A 442 2.49 1.35 14.01
N GLY A 443 3.36 1.58 14.99
CA GLY A 443 3.89 2.89 15.35
C GLY A 443 4.89 3.45 14.34
N ALA A 444 5.22 4.73 14.50
CA ALA A 444 6.07 5.48 13.57
C ALA A 444 7.43 4.79 13.32
N VAL A 445 8.12 4.43 14.40
CA VAL A 445 9.46 3.83 14.35
C VAL A 445 9.43 2.46 13.67
N ARG A 446 8.43 1.62 13.95
CA ARG A 446 8.41 0.24 13.45
C ARG A 446 7.99 0.15 11.98
N VAL A 447 7.08 1.03 11.56
CA VAL A 447 6.54 1.00 10.19
C VAL A 447 7.42 1.81 9.24
N PHE A 448 7.83 3.02 9.64
CA PHE A 448 8.56 3.94 8.77
C PHE A 448 10.05 4.07 9.09
N GLY A 449 10.52 3.53 10.22
CA GLY A 449 11.93 3.51 10.55
C GLY A 449 12.82 2.75 9.54
N PRO A 450 12.43 1.54 9.08
CA PRO A 450 13.25 0.77 8.14
C PRO A 450 13.60 1.53 6.85
N GLN A 451 12.62 2.18 6.23
CA GLN A 451 12.84 2.96 5.00
C GLN A 451 13.68 4.22 5.21
N LYS A 452 13.87 4.66 6.47
CA LYS A 452 14.70 5.81 6.84
C LYS A 452 16.13 5.41 7.21
N GLY A 453 16.44 4.10 7.29
CA GLY A 453 17.76 3.59 7.64
C GLY A 453 17.85 2.87 9.00
N LEU A 454 16.76 2.79 9.78
CA LEU A 454 16.80 2.03 11.03
C LEU A 454 16.85 0.53 10.78
N ALA A 455 17.82 -0.13 11.40
CA ALA A 455 17.96 -1.58 11.37
C ALA A 455 17.51 -2.18 12.70
N ASP A 456 16.85 -3.33 12.65
CA ASP A 456 16.42 -4.06 13.84
C ASP A 456 17.60 -4.83 14.46
N LEU A 457 18.42 -4.13 15.23
CA LEU A 457 19.63 -4.68 15.85
C LEU A 457 19.35 -5.13 17.30
N PRO A 458 20.03 -6.16 17.83
CA PRO A 458 19.96 -6.50 19.25
C PRO A 458 20.41 -5.33 20.12
N THR A 459 19.75 -5.10 21.27
CA THR A 459 20.23 -4.05 22.18
C THR A 459 21.34 -4.56 23.10
N PRO A 460 22.36 -3.74 23.41
CA PRO A 460 23.37 -4.10 24.40
C PRO A 460 22.84 -4.19 25.84
N ARG A 461 21.66 -3.62 26.11
CA ARG A 461 21.16 -3.36 27.48
C ARG A 461 20.27 -4.45 28.06
N GLY A 462 20.00 -5.55 27.35
CA GLY A 462 19.35 -6.76 27.89
C GLY A 462 17.84 -6.63 28.22
N ASP A 463 17.37 -5.46 28.65
CA ASP A 463 15.96 -5.20 28.97
C ASP A 463 15.09 -5.05 27.72
N CYS A 464 15.72 -4.97 26.55
CA CYS A 464 15.09 -4.77 25.26
C CYS A 464 15.60 -5.81 24.27
N ALA A 465 14.71 -6.61 23.69
CA ALA A 465 15.13 -7.65 22.76
C ALA A 465 15.77 -7.04 21.50
N THR A 466 15.20 -5.94 20.98
CA THR A 466 15.73 -5.26 19.80
C THR A 466 15.75 -3.72 19.92
N LEU A 467 16.47 -3.06 19.02
CA LEU A 467 16.57 -1.62 18.94
C LEU A 467 15.20 -0.98 18.67
N PHE A 468 14.37 -1.59 17.81
CA PHE A 468 13.00 -1.11 17.63
C PHE A 468 12.19 -1.17 18.91
N ASP A 469 12.37 -2.20 19.75
CA ASP A 469 11.71 -2.23 21.05
C ASP A 469 12.17 -1.08 21.95
N GLN A 470 13.45 -0.70 21.88
CA GLN A 470 14.00 0.36 22.74
C GLN A 470 13.48 1.72 22.30
N LEU A 471 13.60 2.00 21.00
CA LEU A 471 13.16 3.26 20.40
C LEU A 471 11.64 3.45 20.55
N ASP A 472 10.85 2.39 20.41
CA ASP A 472 9.39 2.42 20.64
C ASP A 472 9.06 2.70 22.11
N ARG A 473 9.84 2.16 23.07
CA ARG A 473 9.70 2.52 24.49
C ARG A 473 10.07 3.97 24.80
N ASP A 474 11.14 4.47 24.19
CA ASP A 474 11.56 5.86 24.34
C ASP A 474 10.49 6.81 23.77
N MET A 475 9.89 6.45 22.62
CA MET A 475 8.75 7.16 22.04
C MET A 475 7.50 7.11 22.94
N ILE A 476 7.20 5.98 23.59
CA ILE A 476 6.11 5.86 24.56
C ILE A 476 6.33 6.81 25.76
N SER A 477 7.55 6.82 26.30
CA SER A 477 7.92 7.71 27.40
C SER A 477 7.75 9.17 26.99
N TYR A 478 8.28 9.54 25.82
CA TYR A 478 8.13 10.87 25.25
C TYR A 478 6.66 11.27 25.06
N ALA A 479 5.82 10.39 24.51
CA ALA A 479 4.41 10.65 24.30
C ALA A 479 3.67 10.97 25.61
N SER A 480 4.01 10.28 26.70
CA SER A 480 3.46 10.58 28.03
C SER A 480 3.84 11.99 28.49
N LYS A 481 5.09 12.42 28.27
CA LYS A 481 5.54 13.78 28.62
C LYS A 481 4.89 14.84 27.75
N LEU A 482 4.65 14.52 26.50
CA LEU A 482 3.95 15.39 25.56
C LEU A 482 2.47 15.56 25.96
N ASP A 483 1.82 14.49 26.43
CA ASP A 483 0.46 14.55 26.97
C ASP A 483 0.37 15.39 28.25
N ASP A 484 1.33 15.24 29.18
CA ASP A 484 1.42 16.06 30.39
C ASP A 484 1.53 17.55 30.05
N ALA A 485 2.44 17.90 29.12
CA ALA A 485 2.64 19.27 28.66
C ALA A 485 1.40 19.84 27.97
N ARG A 486 0.76 19.06 27.09
CA ARG A 486 -0.49 19.43 26.41
C ARG A 486 -1.61 19.71 27.41
N ALA A 487 -1.73 18.89 28.45
CA ALA A 487 -2.73 19.05 29.49
C ALA A 487 -2.50 20.34 30.30
N ALA A 488 -1.23 20.71 30.56
CA ALA A 488 -0.88 21.96 31.23
C ALA A 488 -1.27 23.20 30.41
N CYS A 489 -1.21 23.12 29.07
CA CYS A 489 -1.64 24.19 28.18
C CYS A 489 -3.16 24.26 27.95
N ALA A 490 -3.97 23.31 28.42
CA ALA A 490 -5.40 23.23 28.10
C ALA A 490 -6.24 24.43 28.59
N GLY A 491 -5.72 25.23 29.53
CA GLY A 491 -6.39 26.42 30.08
C GLY A 491 -6.12 27.75 29.34
N THR A 492 -5.34 27.75 28.25
CA THR A 492 -4.90 28.98 27.55
C THR A 492 -5.78 29.36 26.34
N GLY A 493 -6.99 28.81 26.23
CA GLY A 493 -8.02 29.30 25.29
C GLY A 493 -8.06 28.65 23.89
N ARG A 494 -7.23 27.64 23.60
CA ARG A 494 -7.26 26.88 22.32
C ARG A 494 -7.92 25.49 22.39
N GLN A 495 -8.15 24.94 23.58
CA GLN A 495 -8.61 23.56 23.77
C GLN A 495 -10.06 23.41 24.30
N GLU A 496 -10.93 24.40 24.07
CA GLU A 496 -12.32 24.34 24.56
C GLU A 496 -13.30 23.61 23.61
N GLY A 497 -12.86 23.15 22.43
CA GLY A 497 -13.68 22.36 21.52
C GLY A 497 -13.19 20.92 21.39
N GLU A 498 -13.88 19.98 22.03
CA GLU A 498 -13.74 18.51 21.89
C GLU A 498 -12.39 17.91 22.31
N ARG A 499 -12.27 17.46 23.58
CA ARG A 499 -11.23 16.50 23.97
C ARG A 499 -11.48 15.15 23.28
N ARG A 500 -11.05 15.01 22.03
CA ARG A 500 -11.29 13.82 21.19
C ARG A 500 -10.47 12.60 21.64
N PHE A 501 -9.37 12.81 22.40
CA PHE A 501 -8.51 11.73 22.88
C PHE A 501 -7.76 12.09 24.19
N ARG A 502 -7.40 11.06 24.96
CA ARG A 502 -6.63 11.19 26.22
C ARG A 502 -5.13 11.28 25.98
N THR A 503 -4.60 10.47 25.06
CA THR A 503 -3.17 10.37 24.74
C THR A 503 -2.93 10.53 23.26
N VAL A 504 -1.89 11.28 22.87
CA VAL A 504 -1.43 11.37 21.47
C VAL A 504 -0.93 10.03 20.94
N SER A 505 -0.47 9.13 21.82
CA SER A 505 0.19 7.87 21.48
C SER A 505 -0.59 7.01 20.48
N GLY A 506 -1.93 6.95 20.65
CA GLY A 506 -2.81 6.06 19.90
C GLY A 506 -3.71 6.76 18.88
N VAL A 507 -3.56 8.08 18.67
CA VAL A 507 -4.39 8.80 17.71
C VAL A 507 -4.01 8.36 16.30
N PRO A 508 -4.96 7.95 15.44
CA PRO A 508 -4.68 7.65 14.05
C PRO A 508 -3.99 8.82 13.35
N GLY A 509 -2.86 8.56 12.70
CA GLY A 509 -2.04 9.57 12.03
C GLY A 509 -1.03 10.29 12.91
N ALA A 510 -1.04 10.08 14.24
CA ALA A 510 -0.04 10.69 15.13
C ALA A 510 1.40 10.22 14.85
N GLY A 511 1.57 9.04 14.25
CA GLY A 511 2.87 8.52 13.85
C GLY A 511 3.40 9.06 12.51
N ALA A 512 2.60 9.86 11.79
CA ALA A 512 3.01 10.43 10.52
C ALA A 512 4.27 11.28 10.66
N ALA A 513 5.10 11.23 9.61
CA ALA A 513 6.42 11.85 9.57
C ALA A 513 7.28 11.63 10.83
N GLY A 514 7.25 10.40 11.39
CA GLY A 514 8.12 10.08 12.52
C GLY A 514 7.67 10.66 13.86
N GLY A 515 6.40 11.02 13.98
CA GLY A 515 5.79 11.59 15.19
C GLY A 515 5.53 13.09 15.13
N LEU A 516 5.83 13.75 14.00
CA LEU A 516 5.42 15.13 13.74
C LEU A 516 3.90 15.33 13.89
N GLY A 517 3.10 14.33 13.48
CA GLY A 517 1.65 14.34 13.70
C GLY A 517 1.27 14.47 15.18
N ALA A 518 1.97 13.75 16.07
CA ALA A 518 1.77 13.83 17.52
C ALA A 518 2.18 15.19 18.10
N ALA A 519 3.31 15.75 17.65
CA ALA A 519 3.76 17.07 18.07
C ALA A 519 2.79 18.18 17.67
N LEU A 520 2.32 18.18 16.42
CA LEU A 520 1.31 19.12 15.93
C LEU A 520 0.00 18.98 16.70
N LEU A 521 -0.47 17.75 16.93
CA LEU A 521 -1.63 17.47 17.80
C LEU A 521 -1.45 18.04 19.21
N ALA A 522 -0.26 17.94 19.79
CA ALA A 522 0.03 18.49 21.10
C ALA A 522 -0.02 20.02 21.14
N CYS A 523 0.32 20.67 20.02
CA CYS A 523 0.13 22.11 19.81
C CYS A 523 -1.32 22.51 19.47
N GLY A 524 -2.26 21.55 19.41
CA GLY A 524 -3.67 21.80 19.11
C GLY A 524 -4.05 21.75 17.64
N ALA A 525 -3.20 21.16 16.78
CA ALA A 525 -3.54 20.96 15.38
C ALA A 525 -4.67 19.93 15.20
N LYS A 526 -5.34 20.00 14.05
CA LYS A 526 -6.24 18.95 13.57
C LYS A 526 -5.47 18.04 12.62
N LEU A 527 -5.62 16.72 12.75
CA LEU A 527 -5.19 15.78 11.71
C LEU A 527 -6.36 15.54 10.76
N VAL A 528 -6.13 15.76 9.47
CA VAL A 528 -7.14 15.57 8.42
C VAL A 528 -6.52 14.80 7.25
N SER A 529 -7.36 14.16 6.44
CA SER A 529 -6.90 13.56 5.20
C SER A 529 -6.37 14.64 4.27
N GLY A 530 -5.14 14.46 3.77
CA GLY A 530 -4.51 15.46 2.91
C GLY A 530 -5.27 15.69 1.60
N ALA A 531 -5.73 14.61 0.96
CA ALA A 531 -6.52 14.72 -0.24
C ALA A 531 -7.91 15.33 0.02
N GLU A 532 -8.55 15.08 1.17
CA GLU A 532 -9.82 15.76 1.48
C GLU A 532 -9.61 17.26 1.69
N ALA A 533 -8.62 17.64 2.49
CA ALA A 533 -8.33 19.05 2.77
C ALA A 533 -7.89 19.81 1.52
N LEU A 534 -7.10 19.18 0.65
CA LEU A 534 -6.71 19.79 -0.61
C LEU A 534 -7.92 19.98 -1.53
N LEU A 535 -8.81 18.99 -1.67
CA LEU A 535 -10.01 19.16 -2.48
C LEU A 535 -10.97 20.23 -1.92
N ASP A 536 -11.03 20.40 -0.59
CA ASP A 536 -11.75 21.51 0.04
C ASP A 536 -11.10 22.86 -0.29
N LEU A 537 -9.77 22.94 -0.18
CA LEU A 537 -8.99 24.13 -0.48
C LEU A 537 -9.13 24.57 -1.95
N LEU A 538 -9.29 23.60 -2.85
CA LEU A 538 -9.40 23.81 -4.29
C LEU A 538 -10.84 24.01 -4.79
N ASP A 539 -11.81 24.17 -3.88
CA ASP A 539 -13.25 24.29 -4.19
C ASP A 539 -13.72 23.20 -5.18
N PHE A 540 -13.21 21.98 -5.01
CA PHE A 540 -13.41 20.88 -5.96
C PHE A 540 -14.89 20.61 -6.26
N ASP A 541 -15.74 20.72 -5.24
CA ASP A 541 -17.18 20.48 -5.37
C ASP A 541 -17.86 21.51 -6.30
N GLU A 542 -17.34 22.74 -6.42
CA GLU A 542 -17.82 23.73 -7.38
C GLU A 542 -17.40 23.38 -8.81
N LEU A 543 -16.16 22.89 -8.99
CA LEU A 543 -15.65 22.43 -10.29
C LEU A 543 -16.47 21.27 -10.86
N LEU A 544 -17.04 20.43 -9.98
CA LEU A 544 -17.90 19.33 -10.38
C LEU A 544 -19.20 19.79 -11.06
N ALA A 545 -19.72 20.97 -10.74
CA ALA A 545 -21.05 21.42 -11.19
C ALA A 545 -21.20 21.36 -12.72
N ASP A 546 -20.16 21.76 -13.45
CA ASP A 546 -20.13 21.81 -14.92
C ASP A 546 -19.46 20.60 -15.58
N ALA A 547 -18.97 19.63 -14.79
CA ALA A 547 -18.31 18.44 -15.32
C ALA A 547 -19.32 17.48 -15.97
N ASP A 548 -18.96 16.92 -17.13
CA ASP A 548 -19.67 15.79 -17.75
C ASP A 548 -19.12 14.44 -17.27
N VAL A 549 -17.83 14.41 -16.93
CA VAL A 549 -17.12 13.24 -16.40
C VAL A 549 -15.97 13.68 -15.52
N VAL A 550 -15.75 12.94 -14.44
CA VAL A 550 -14.59 13.08 -13.58
C VAL A 550 -13.65 11.92 -13.86
N VAL A 551 -12.38 12.22 -14.05
CA VAL A 551 -11.33 11.21 -14.23
C VAL A 551 -10.41 11.27 -13.03
N THR A 552 -10.22 10.12 -12.38
CA THR A 552 -9.24 9.96 -11.31
C THR A 552 -8.36 8.74 -11.59
N GLY A 553 -7.45 8.40 -10.70
CA GLY A 553 -6.59 7.24 -10.91
C GLY A 553 -5.31 7.29 -10.09
N GLU A 554 -4.58 6.18 -10.11
CA GLU A 554 -3.24 6.06 -9.53
C GLU A 554 -2.48 4.92 -10.22
N GLY A 555 -1.19 4.75 -9.89
CA GLY A 555 -0.36 3.70 -10.47
C GLY A 555 -0.93 2.28 -10.27
N ARG A 556 -1.60 2.00 -9.15
CA ARG A 556 -2.26 0.72 -8.89
C ARG A 556 -3.57 0.92 -8.14
N ILE A 557 -4.69 0.51 -8.75
CA ILE A 557 -6.01 0.55 -8.10
C ILE A 557 -6.32 -0.80 -7.44
N ASP A 558 -6.53 -0.80 -6.13
CA ASP A 558 -6.89 -1.98 -5.34
C ASP A 558 -7.81 -1.65 -4.15
N GLU A 559 -8.02 -2.59 -3.23
CA GLU A 559 -8.87 -2.38 -2.05
C GLU A 559 -8.33 -1.27 -1.12
N GLN A 560 -7.03 -0.98 -1.12
CA GLN A 560 -6.46 0.11 -0.34
C GLN A 560 -6.82 1.46 -0.93
N THR A 561 -6.94 1.56 -2.27
CA THR A 561 -7.49 2.76 -2.93
C THR A 561 -8.84 3.10 -2.34
N ALA A 562 -9.74 2.11 -2.27
CA ALA A 562 -11.09 2.27 -1.73
C ALA A 562 -11.11 2.69 -0.25
N ALA A 563 -10.08 2.31 0.52
CA ALA A 563 -9.98 2.55 1.96
C ALA A 563 -9.69 4.01 2.37
N GLY A 564 -9.55 4.94 1.42
CA GLY A 564 -9.47 6.37 1.73
C GLY A 564 -8.39 7.16 1.01
N LYS A 565 -7.73 6.60 -0.01
CA LYS A 565 -6.76 7.34 -0.82
C LYS A 565 -7.43 8.40 -1.70
N GLY A 566 -6.61 9.32 -2.23
CA GLY A 566 -7.02 10.42 -3.11
C GLY A 566 -8.08 10.03 -4.16
N PRO A 567 -7.86 8.97 -4.97
CA PRO A 567 -8.83 8.59 -6.01
C PRO A 567 -10.21 8.20 -5.46
N ALA A 568 -10.26 7.54 -4.31
CA ALA A 568 -11.55 7.19 -3.70
C ALA A 568 -12.25 8.41 -3.08
N ILE A 569 -11.50 9.40 -2.57
CA ILE A 569 -12.08 10.65 -2.09
C ILE A 569 -12.71 11.42 -3.26
N VAL A 570 -11.98 11.56 -4.37
CA VAL A 570 -12.49 12.17 -5.62
C VAL A 570 -13.76 11.46 -6.07
N ALA A 571 -13.72 10.12 -6.15
CA ALA A 571 -14.85 9.32 -6.59
C ALA A 571 -16.08 9.53 -5.69
N ARG A 572 -15.91 9.56 -4.37
CA ARG A 572 -17.00 9.81 -3.42
C ARG A 572 -17.62 11.20 -3.59
N ARG A 573 -16.81 12.25 -3.77
CA ARG A 573 -17.30 13.62 -3.97
C ARG A 573 -18.02 13.77 -5.31
N ALA A 574 -17.44 13.25 -6.38
CA ALA A 574 -18.06 13.20 -7.70
C ALA A 574 -19.39 12.44 -7.70
N ALA A 575 -19.46 11.28 -7.04
CA ALA A 575 -20.68 10.50 -6.91
C ALA A 575 -21.78 11.26 -6.13
N ARG A 576 -21.43 11.99 -5.06
CA ARG A 576 -22.38 12.86 -4.33
C ARG A 576 -22.92 13.98 -5.22
N ALA A 577 -22.12 14.51 -6.13
CA ALA A 577 -22.54 15.48 -7.14
C ALA A 577 -23.26 14.85 -8.36
N GLY A 578 -23.46 13.52 -8.36
CA GLY A 578 -24.11 12.78 -9.45
C GLY A 578 -23.30 12.76 -10.74
N LYS A 579 -21.97 12.94 -10.66
CA LYS A 579 -21.07 12.97 -11.81
C LYS A 579 -20.45 11.59 -12.06
N PRO A 580 -20.39 11.12 -13.32
CA PRO A 580 -19.80 9.83 -13.60
C PRO A 580 -18.29 9.87 -13.44
N VAL A 581 -17.72 8.79 -12.88
CA VAL A 581 -16.31 8.69 -12.51
C VAL A 581 -15.62 7.56 -13.27
N VAL A 582 -14.56 7.90 -13.99
CA VAL A 582 -13.65 6.92 -14.60
C VAL A 582 -12.32 6.94 -13.87
N ALA A 583 -11.92 5.82 -13.29
CA ALA A 583 -10.61 5.67 -12.68
C ALA A 583 -9.62 5.04 -13.68
N VAL A 584 -8.51 5.71 -13.98
CA VAL A 584 -7.42 5.16 -14.78
C VAL A 584 -6.37 4.51 -13.90
N ALA A 585 -5.81 3.38 -14.34
CA ALA A 585 -4.89 2.61 -13.51
C ALA A 585 -3.67 2.11 -14.29
N GLY A 586 -2.47 2.28 -13.73
CA GLY A 586 -1.26 1.62 -14.25
C GLY A 586 -1.40 0.09 -14.20
N GLY A 587 -1.89 -0.42 -13.07
CA GLY A 587 -2.38 -1.78 -12.88
C GLY A 587 -3.58 -1.80 -11.95
N ARG A 588 -4.29 -2.93 -11.85
CA ARG A 588 -5.45 -3.06 -10.94
C ARG A 588 -5.56 -4.44 -10.33
N SER A 589 -6.21 -4.53 -9.17
CA SER A 589 -6.64 -5.82 -8.60
C SER A 589 -7.72 -6.49 -9.48
N MET A 590 -7.88 -7.80 -9.26
CA MET A 590 -8.95 -8.57 -9.89
C MET A 590 -10.31 -8.20 -9.30
N ASN A 591 -10.39 -8.08 -7.97
CA ASN A 591 -11.58 -7.63 -7.26
C ASN A 591 -11.58 -6.10 -7.12
N LEU A 592 -12.63 -5.45 -7.60
CA LEU A 592 -12.81 -3.99 -7.53
C LEU A 592 -14.12 -3.58 -6.81
N ASP A 593 -14.81 -4.52 -6.14
CA ASP A 593 -16.10 -4.25 -5.51
C ASP A 593 -16.04 -3.12 -4.47
N ALA A 594 -14.93 -3.01 -3.74
CA ALA A 594 -14.72 -1.90 -2.80
C ALA A 594 -14.55 -0.56 -3.53
N VAL A 595 -13.86 -0.55 -4.67
CA VAL A 595 -13.60 0.64 -5.49
C VAL A 595 -14.90 1.14 -6.13
N TYR A 596 -15.72 0.24 -6.67
CA TYR A 596 -17.04 0.61 -7.22
C TYR A 596 -17.98 1.13 -6.12
N ARG A 597 -17.98 0.51 -4.93
CA ARG A 597 -18.74 1.02 -3.77
C ARG A 597 -18.26 2.39 -3.29
N ALA A 598 -17.02 2.76 -3.56
CA ALA A 598 -16.48 4.08 -3.25
C ALA A 598 -16.94 5.17 -4.25
N GLY A 599 -17.68 4.83 -5.31
CA GLY A 599 -18.25 5.79 -6.26
C GLY A 599 -17.56 5.85 -7.62
N VAL A 600 -16.64 4.92 -7.91
CA VAL A 600 -16.10 4.77 -9.26
C VAL A 600 -17.11 4.04 -10.15
N ASP A 601 -17.39 4.52 -11.36
CA ASP A 601 -18.29 3.85 -12.30
C ASP A 601 -17.55 2.89 -13.24
N ALA A 602 -16.31 3.22 -13.60
CA ALA A 602 -15.49 2.41 -14.48
C ALA A 602 -14.01 2.49 -14.11
N VAL A 603 -13.28 1.37 -14.24
CA VAL A 603 -11.82 1.33 -14.10
C VAL A 603 -11.20 0.97 -15.44
N LEU A 604 -10.30 1.82 -15.95
CA LEU A 604 -9.58 1.64 -17.21
C LEU A 604 -8.08 1.41 -16.95
N PRO A 605 -7.59 0.17 -17.08
CA PRO A 605 -6.15 -0.07 -17.14
C PRO A 605 -5.55 0.63 -18.36
N VAL A 606 -4.45 1.36 -18.17
CA VAL A 606 -3.85 2.18 -19.25
C VAL A 606 -2.95 1.36 -20.19
N LEU A 607 -2.53 0.17 -19.79
CA LEU A 607 -1.66 -0.69 -20.58
C LEU A 607 -2.33 -1.11 -21.89
N ARG A 608 -1.67 -0.82 -23.02
CA ARG A 608 -2.18 -1.10 -24.37
C ARG A 608 -1.89 -2.53 -24.86
N ALA A 609 -0.90 -3.18 -24.25
CA ALA A 609 -0.48 -4.55 -24.56
C ALA A 609 0.31 -5.13 -23.37
N PRO A 610 0.46 -6.46 -23.27
CA PRO A 610 1.38 -7.07 -22.31
C PRO A 610 2.81 -6.55 -22.52
N MET A 611 3.47 -6.14 -21.44
CA MET A 611 4.86 -5.67 -21.47
C MET A 611 5.55 -5.88 -20.12
N PRO A 612 6.90 -5.96 -20.09
CA PRO A 612 7.67 -5.96 -18.86
C PRO A 612 7.40 -4.72 -17.97
N LEU A 613 7.50 -4.89 -16.65
CA LEU A 613 7.16 -3.83 -15.68
C LEU A 613 8.09 -2.62 -15.78
N ASP A 614 9.40 -2.84 -15.94
CA ASP A 614 10.40 -1.79 -16.14
C ASP A 614 10.06 -0.91 -17.35
N ARG A 615 9.63 -1.53 -18.45
CA ARG A 615 9.15 -0.81 -19.63
C ARG A 615 7.84 -0.08 -19.34
N ALA A 616 6.88 -0.71 -18.66
CA ALA A 616 5.61 -0.09 -18.31
C ALA A 616 5.77 1.13 -17.41
N LEU A 617 6.80 1.17 -16.56
CA LEU A 617 7.12 2.28 -15.67
C LEU A 617 7.93 3.38 -16.37
N SER A 618 8.50 3.14 -17.56
CA SER A 618 9.22 4.19 -18.29
C SER A 618 8.30 5.36 -18.66
N ALA A 619 8.74 6.59 -18.42
CA ALA A 619 7.95 7.79 -18.70
C ALA A 619 7.45 7.86 -20.16
N GLU A 620 8.25 7.37 -21.11
CA GLU A 620 7.87 7.31 -22.52
C GLU A 620 6.67 6.38 -22.77
N GLU A 621 6.68 5.16 -22.21
CA GLU A 621 5.60 4.20 -22.40
C GLU A 621 4.36 4.58 -21.59
N THR A 622 4.54 5.08 -20.35
CA THR A 622 3.47 5.63 -19.51
C THR A 622 2.73 6.77 -20.21
N ARG A 623 3.46 7.70 -20.83
CA ARG A 623 2.86 8.77 -21.65
C ARG A 623 2.01 8.19 -22.78
N ARG A 624 2.57 7.28 -23.58
CA ARG A 624 1.83 6.68 -24.72
C ARG A 624 0.55 5.99 -24.26
N ASN A 625 0.61 5.26 -23.14
CA ASN A 625 -0.51 4.57 -22.54
C ASN A 625 -1.59 5.54 -22.05
N LEU A 626 -1.22 6.60 -21.32
CA LEU A 626 -2.16 7.61 -20.82
C LEU A 626 -2.80 8.44 -21.92
N VAL A 627 -2.06 8.81 -22.96
CA VAL A 627 -2.61 9.48 -24.14
C VAL A 627 -3.69 8.62 -24.81
N CYS A 628 -3.43 7.31 -24.99
CA CYS A 628 -4.44 6.41 -25.53
C CYS A 628 -5.65 6.22 -24.60
N ALA A 629 -5.42 6.21 -23.28
CA ALA A 629 -6.50 6.15 -22.29
C ALA A 629 -7.40 7.39 -22.36
N GLY A 630 -6.82 8.60 -22.41
CA GLY A 630 -7.56 9.85 -22.57
C GLY A 630 -8.38 9.90 -23.84
N GLU A 631 -7.80 9.45 -24.96
CA GLU A 631 -8.51 9.36 -26.23
C GLU A 631 -9.71 8.39 -26.14
N THR A 632 -9.52 7.25 -25.47
CA THR A 632 -10.55 6.22 -25.29
C THR A 632 -11.73 6.75 -24.47
N VAL A 633 -11.46 7.39 -23.32
CA VAL A 633 -12.50 7.95 -22.46
C VAL A 633 -13.28 9.05 -23.18
N ALA A 634 -12.60 9.94 -23.90
CA ALA A 634 -13.25 11.00 -24.67
C ALA A 634 -14.14 10.47 -25.81
N ARG A 635 -13.71 9.40 -26.49
CA ARG A 635 -14.53 8.72 -27.51
C ARG A 635 -15.75 8.05 -26.88
N MET A 636 -15.61 7.40 -25.72
CA MET A 636 -16.74 6.80 -24.99
C MET A 636 -17.79 7.83 -24.60
N LEU A 637 -17.38 8.99 -24.07
CA LEU A 637 -18.29 10.07 -23.73
C LEU A 637 -19.02 10.64 -24.96
N SER A 638 -18.31 10.75 -26.08
CA SER A 638 -18.89 11.20 -27.36
C SER A 638 -19.99 10.25 -27.87
N MET A 639 -19.85 8.94 -27.66
CA MET A 639 -20.90 7.96 -28.03
C MET A 639 -22.19 8.14 -27.22
N ARG A 640 -22.08 8.51 -25.94
CA ARG A 640 -23.25 8.75 -25.06
C ARG A 640 -24.12 9.90 -25.55
N ARG A 641 -23.50 10.93 -26.15
CA ARG A 641 -24.16 12.14 -26.67
C ARG A 641 -24.76 12.00 -28.06
N LEU A 642 -24.50 10.88 -28.74
CA LEU A 642 -25.12 10.53 -30.01
C LEU A 642 -26.48 9.81 -29.82
N ARG A 643 -26.86 9.52 -28.57
CA ARG A 643 -28.19 9.05 -28.17
C ARG A 643 -28.97 10.20 -27.57
#